data_AF-A0A7X9TBC9-F1
#
_entry.id   AF-A0A7X9TBC9-F1
#
_cell.length_a   1.000
_cell.length_b   1.000
_cell.length_c   1.000
_cell.angle_alpha   90.00
_cell.angle_beta   90.00
_cell.angle_gamma   90.00
#
_symmetry.space_group_name_H-M   'P 1'
#
loop_
_entity.id
_entity.type
_entity.pdbx_description
1 polymer ?
#
loop_
_entity_poly.entity_id
_entity_poly.type
_entity_poly.pdbx_seq_one_letter_code
_entity_poly.pdbx_strand_id
1 'polypeptide(L)'
;MDMSRRGFLALAGAASAMGLAACRGDGKSDKPEDVKVNLGEYKKLEIDDSAWNYDETNDCYYQLGLPYCTDPAAGSYESLAIYVPGAYFKGEKSGDTYRCKIAPDGRVGSFTPKTAPVVMPINSARLSAQGCPTAYSYDGLGTYLKKGLVYVYAGFRGRSGGYVSDSSEQYSGGAPWPVVDLKAAVRYLRYNGKSLPCDAKRIFVFGYGAGGGVSACLGALGDCGIFTPYLSKIGAAMHDADGKSISDRVFGSASWCPITSYDAADSGYEWMMGQFANDGARADGQWTKALSCDLATAYGKLVNELGLTGADDKALKLEPVQDGSYLSGTYYDYMLQTIEGSAEKFFSTTSFPYTYTPGHLVDPAFPGDPNINSDSAVEIDVMTGAVEDASGAGEKDAADGGAAAASGASSSQEGSAATDGDATETAGGSAAAKSGGAAGAVTSSAASGVTKVQSTVYNDAESYVSALNGDDRWITYSPSAGGVTITSMWDFVKHCRPAQKGVCAYDALDRSTTSNQLFGVDDESSLHFDETVATLLGDNADRYKDLKGWKDDLVSDWAQDIVKLDSLKTDMQSRVNAMNPLYALSGHYAGFGSCEVAPHWRINTGLFQSATALTADANLAAALGAYDGVKDVAFTPVWGRGFELAETSGDAQENFVSWVTDCCK
;
A
#
# COMPACT_ATOMS: atom_id res chain seq x y z
N MET A 1 2.17 -38.96 26.79
CA MET A 1 3.05 -37.81 27.13
C MET A 1 3.55 -37.28 25.82
N ASP A 2 2.75 -36.40 25.22
CA ASP A 2 2.96 -35.86 23.89
C ASP A 2 3.88 -34.64 23.98
N MET A 3 5.06 -34.75 23.38
CA MET A 3 5.91 -33.60 23.10
C MET A 3 5.54 -33.08 21.71
N SER A 4 4.87 -31.92 21.66
CA SER A 4 4.56 -31.23 20.41
C SER A 4 5.84 -30.68 19.77
N ARG A 5 5.87 -30.66 18.44
CA ARG A 5 6.96 -30.20 17.55
C ARG A 5 7.32 -28.71 17.64
N ARG A 6 7.03 -28.02 18.76
CA ARG A 6 7.31 -26.58 18.96
C ARG A 6 8.75 -26.24 19.32
N GLY A 7 9.72 -27.12 19.05
CA GLY A 7 11.12 -26.91 19.43
C GLY A 7 12.18 -27.37 18.42
N PHE A 8 11.79 -27.75 17.20
CA PHE A 8 12.74 -28.40 16.27
C PHE A 8 13.10 -27.62 14.99
N LEU A 9 12.63 -26.37 14.82
CA LEU A 9 13.00 -25.54 13.67
C LEU A 9 14.03 -24.42 13.98
N ALA A 10 14.52 -24.33 15.22
CA ALA A 10 15.60 -23.39 15.57
C ALA A 10 17.03 -23.96 15.39
N LEU A 11 17.19 -25.13 14.75
CA LEU A 11 18.48 -25.82 14.69
C LEU A 11 18.94 -26.26 13.28
N ALA A 12 18.49 -25.58 12.23
CA ALA A 12 18.96 -25.82 10.85
C ALA A 12 19.80 -24.66 10.27
N GLY A 13 20.16 -23.66 11.08
CA GLY A 13 20.96 -22.48 10.68
C GLY A 13 22.36 -22.42 11.32
N ALA A 14 23.01 -23.56 11.60
CA ALA A 14 24.32 -23.56 12.23
C ALA A 14 25.20 -24.74 11.74
N ALA A 15 25.59 -24.74 10.46
CA ALA A 15 26.59 -25.68 9.96
C ALA A 15 27.32 -25.19 8.70
N SER A 16 28.01 -24.06 8.78
CA SER A 16 29.10 -23.73 7.83
C SER A 16 30.00 -22.62 8.37
N ALA A 17 30.84 -22.96 9.33
CA ALA A 17 32.04 -22.19 9.67
C ALA A 17 33.14 -23.15 10.15
N MET A 18 33.75 -23.87 9.22
CA MET A 18 35.06 -24.48 9.43
C MET A 18 36.08 -23.82 8.50
N GLY A 19 37.13 -23.27 9.12
CA GLY A 19 38.45 -23.18 8.50
C GLY A 19 38.96 -21.77 8.26
N LEU A 20 39.60 -21.19 9.29
CA LEU A 20 40.94 -20.60 9.19
C LEU A 20 41.46 -20.31 10.60
N ALA A 21 42.16 -21.28 11.17
CA ALA A 21 43.00 -21.09 12.34
C ALA A 21 44.44 -20.89 11.88
N ALA A 22 45.02 -19.71 12.13
CA ALA A 22 46.46 -19.54 12.31
C ALA A 22 46.81 -18.17 12.92
N CYS A 23 47.74 -18.21 13.88
CA CYS A 23 48.46 -17.12 14.53
C CYS A 23 47.75 -16.38 15.67
N ARG A 24 47.79 -17.02 16.86
CA ARG A 24 47.73 -16.34 18.17
C ARG A 24 48.84 -15.28 18.26
N GLY A 25 48.44 -14.02 18.41
CA GLY A 25 49.26 -12.96 18.99
C GLY A 25 48.56 -12.44 20.25
N ASP A 26 49.30 -12.30 21.35
CA ASP A 26 48.83 -11.71 22.60
C ASP A 26 48.34 -10.26 22.34
N GLY A 27 47.04 -10.03 22.51
CA GLY A 27 46.39 -8.74 22.35
C GLY A 27 45.23 -8.60 23.34
N LYS A 28 45.20 -7.44 24.01
CA LYS A 28 44.32 -7.07 25.13
C LYS A 28 42.86 -7.51 24.97
N SER A 29 42.24 -7.88 26.10
CA SER A 29 40.79 -7.92 26.24
C SER A 29 40.22 -6.50 26.09
N ASP A 30 39.71 -6.16 24.91
CA ASP A 30 38.87 -4.97 24.76
C ASP A 30 37.50 -5.28 25.39
N LYS A 31 37.24 -4.62 26.52
CA LYS A 31 35.86 -4.44 26.98
C LYS A 31 35.11 -3.64 25.90
N PRO A 32 33.82 -3.91 25.65
CA PRO A 32 33.03 -3.01 24.80
C PRO A 32 33.15 -1.60 25.37
N GLU A 33 33.66 -0.66 24.59
CA GLU A 33 33.58 0.74 24.95
C GLU A 33 32.10 1.12 25.05
N ASP A 34 31.71 1.78 26.15
CA ASP A 34 30.41 2.41 26.26
C ASP A 34 30.30 3.43 25.12
N VAL A 35 29.57 3.08 24.06
CA VAL A 35 29.22 4.01 22.98
C VAL A 35 28.40 5.12 23.62
N LYS A 36 29.04 6.27 23.87
CA LYS A 36 28.35 7.45 24.39
C LYS A 36 27.42 7.99 23.32
N VAL A 37 26.14 7.68 23.46
CA VAL A 37 25.05 8.22 22.63
C VAL A 37 24.96 9.74 22.81
N ASN A 38 24.85 10.48 21.71
CA ASN A 38 24.68 11.94 21.74
C ASN A 38 23.22 12.30 22.05
N LEU A 39 22.91 12.54 23.32
CA LEU A 39 21.54 12.84 23.77
C LEU A 39 20.92 14.10 23.12
N GLY A 40 21.73 14.99 22.54
CA GLY A 40 21.26 16.20 21.87
C GLY A 40 21.02 16.06 20.37
N GLU A 41 21.31 14.90 19.77
CA GLU A 41 21.29 14.69 18.30
C GLU A 41 19.95 15.05 17.66
N TYR A 42 18.85 14.63 18.28
CA TYR A 42 17.50 14.81 17.74
C TYR A 42 16.73 15.97 18.36
N LYS A 43 17.39 16.87 19.10
CA LYS A 43 16.70 17.96 19.81
C LYS A 43 15.88 18.87 18.89
N LYS A 44 16.29 19.02 17.62
CA LYS A 44 15.51 19.78 16.61
C LYS A 44 14.18 19.15 16.22
N LEU A 45 13.92 17.91 16.65
CA LEU A 45 12.66 17.19 16.47
C LEU A 45 11.71 17.32 17.68
N GLU A 46 12.11 18.02 18.75
CA GLU A 46 11.23 18.27 19.90
C GLU A 46 10.02 19.12 19.46
N ILE A 47 8.82 18.62 19.74
CA ILE A 47 7.58 19.35 19.46
C ILE A 47 7.47 20.61 20.33
N ASP A 48 7.10 21.74 19.71
CA ASP A 48 6.90 23.00 20.44
C ASP A 48 5.53 22.97 21.12
N ASP A 49 5.54 22.93 22.46
CA ASP A 49 4.33 22.91 23.28
C ASP A 49 3.51 24.21 23.19
N SER A 50 4.06 25.28 22.61
CA SER A 50 3.43 26.60 22.42
C SER A 50 2.93 26.92 21.02
N ALA A 51 3.16 26.03 20.06
CA ALA A 51 2.79 26.23 18.66
C ALA A 51 1.46 25.56 18.25
N TRP A 52 0.65 25.08 19.21
CA TRP A 52 -0.61 24.42 18.88
C TRP A 52 -1.64 25.43 18.36
N ASN A 53 -2.27 25.14 17.22
CA ASN A 53 -3.47 25.83 16.78
C ASN A 53 -4.69 25.16 17.40
N TYR A 54 -5.81 25.88 17.47
CA TYR A 54 -7.05 25.37 18.04
C TYR A 54 -8.25 25.73 17.17
N ASP A 55 -8.98 24.71 16.75
CA ASP A 55 -10.33 24.83 16.21
C ASP A 55 -11.34 24.72 17.35
N GLU A 56 -11.87 25.88 17.76
CA GLU A 56 -12.88 26.00 18.82
C GLU A 56 -14.22 25.35 18.43
N THR A 57 -14.55 25.29 17.14
CA THR A 57 -15.84 24.75 16.66
C THR A 57 -15.91 23.25 16.85
N ASN A 58 -14.81 22.56 16.52
CA ASN A 58 -14.74 21.12 16.55
C ASN A 58 -13.99 20.56 17.76
N ASP A 59 -13.53 21.43 18.66
CA ASP A 59 -12.70 21.12 19.82
C ASP A 59 -11.48 20.26 19.41
N CYS A 60 -10.60 20.83 18.58
CA CYS A 60 -9.46 20.14 18.01
C CYS A 60 -8.19 20.99 18.10
N TYR A 61 -7.13 20.46 18.71
CA TYR A 61 -5.80 21.05 18.60
C TYR A 61 -5.05 20.45 17.43
N TYR A 62 -4.23 21.24 16.75
CA TYR A 62 -3.41 20.75 15.66
C TYR A 62 -2.07 21.48 15.50
N GLN A 63 -1.09 20.77 14.96
CA GLN A 63 0.16 21.31 14.41
C GLN A 63 0.39 20.69 13.03
N LEU A 64 0.82 21.51 12.07
CA LEU A 64 1.04 21.11 10.66
C LEU A 64 2.52 21.27 10.31
N GLY A 65 3.00 20.52 9.32
CA GLY A 65 4.34 20.71 8.75
C GLY A 65 5.50 20.41 9.70
N LEU A 66 5.32 19.50 10.65
CA LEU A 66 6.36 19.13 11.61
C LEU A 66 7.39 18.20 10.95
N PRO A 67 8.66 18.61 10.78
CA PRO A 67 9.68 17.73 10.22
C PRO A 67 9.93 16.56 11.18
N TYR A 68 9.90 15.33 10.66
CA TYR A 68 10.05 14.13 11.48
C TYR A 68 11.46 13.52 11.44
N CYS A 69 12.35 14.07 10.62
CA CYS A 69 13.74 13.67 10.48
C CYS A 69 14.65 14.90 10.49
N THR A 70 15.91 14.71 10.84
CA THR A 70 16.83 15.83 11.01
C THR A 70 17.24 16.45 9.68
N ASP A 71 17.46 15.62 8.67
CA ASP A 71 18.09 16.02 7.42
C ASP A 71 17.19 15.55 6.26
N PRO A 72 16.00 16.17 6.10
CA PRO A 72 15.06 15.81 5.05
C PRO A 72 15.66 16.11 3.68
N ALA A 73 15.53 15.15 2.76
CA ALA A 73 15.82 15.33 1.35
C ALA A 73 14.70 16.09 0.60
N ALA A 74 13.45 15.99 1.08
CA ALA A 74 12.28 16.65 0.52
C ALA A 74 11.32 17.09 1.64
N GLY A 75 11.53 18.29 2.20
CA GLY A 75 10.82 18.75 3.40
C GLY A 75 9.29 18.77 3.33
N SER A 76 8.70 18.97 2.15
CA SER A 76 7.24 18.91 1.95
C SER A 76 6.66 17.51 2.13
N TYR A 77 7.46 16.47 1.90
CA TYR A 77 7.10 15.07 2.10
C TYR A 77 7.61 14.55 3.44
N GLU A 78 8.76 15.03 3.92
CA GLU A 78 9.36 14.57 5.17
C GLU A 78 8.92 15.36 6.41
N SER A 79 7.61 15.56 6.50
CA SER A 79 6.95 16.20 7.63
C SER A 79 5.56 15.59 7.91
N LEU A 80 5.00 15.88 9.07
CA LEU A 80 3.68 15.38 9.47
C LEU A 80 2.80 16.46 10.12
N ALA A 81 1.50 16.21 10.11
CA ALA A 81 0.49 16.96 10.85
C ALA A 81 -0.10 16.09 11.96
N ILE A 82 -0.36 16.69 13.11
CA ILE A 82 -0.96 16.01 14.28
C ILE A 82 -2.26 16.71 14.64
N TYR A 83 -3.33 15.95 14.79
CA TYR A 83 -4.66 16.41 15.20
C TYR A 83 -5.06 15.67 16.49
N VAL A 84 -5.44 16.44 17.50
CA VAL A 84 -5.67 15.94 18.86
C VAL A 84 -7.06 16.35 19.35
N PRO A 85 -7.86 15.42 19.91
CA PRO A 85 -9.11 15.78 20.56
C PRO A 85 -8.91 16.83 21.67
N GLY A 86 -9.70 17.90 21.65
CA GLY A 86 -9.47 19.10 22.48
C GLY A 86 -9.43 18.81 23.98
N ALA A 87 -10.30 17.93 24.45
CA ALA A 87 -10.34 17.45 25.84
C ALA A 87 -9.01 16.85 26.37
N TYR A 88 -8.06 16.52 25.49
CA TYR A 88 -6.76 15.97 25.87
C TYR A 88 -5.71 17.01 26.25
N PHE A 89 -5.97 18.30 25.98
CA PHE A 89 -5.09 19.39 26.34
C PHE A 89 -5.79 20.43 27.22
N LYS A 90 -4.99 21.12 28.03
CA LYS A 90 -5.32 22.43 28.61
C LYS A 90 -4.48 23.46 27.88
N GLY A 91 -5.09 24.17 26.94
CA GLY A 91 -4.46 25.23 26.16
C GLY A 91 -4.53 26.58 26.89
N GLU A 92 -3.41 27.28 26.94
CA GLU A 92 -3.31 28.68 27.32
C GLU A 92 -2.90 29.48 26.08
N LYS A 93 -3.66 30.52 25.72
CA LYS A 93 -3.37 31.31 24.53
C LYS A 93 -1.97 31.92 24.61
N SER A 94 -1.19 31.78 23.53
CA SER A 94 0.19 32.25 23.41
C SER A 94 0.36 32.93 22.04
N GLY A 95 0.08 34.23 21.97
CA GLY A 95 -0.01 34.92 20.69
C GLY A 95 -1.20 34.40 19.86
N ASP A 96 -0.92 33.95 18.64
CA ASP A 96 -1.91 33.38 17.72
C ASP A 96 -2.08 31.86 17.88
N THR A 97 -1.20 31.22 18.66
CA THR A 97 -1.24 29.79 18.98
C THR A 97 -1.58 29.56 20.46
N TYR A 98 -1.45 28.32 20.91
CA TYR A 98 -1.75 27.86 22.25
C TYR A 98 -0.57 27.08 22.82
N ARG A 99 -0.24 27.40 24.08
CA ARG A 99 0.58 26.57 24.94
C ARG A 99 -0.26 25.47 25.56
N CYS A 100 -0.05 24.23 25.14
CA CYS A 100 -0.83 23.09 25.57
C CYS A 100 -0.08 22.24 26.58
N LYS A 101 -0.73 21.94 27.70
CA LYS A 101 -0.31 20.88 28.64
C LYS A 101 -1.28 19.72 28.56
N ILE A 102 -0.76 18.50 28.59
CA ILE A 102 -1.60 17.28 28.62
C ILE A 102 -2.57 17.38 29.80
N ALA A 103 -3.86 17.14 29.53
CA ALA A 103 -4.94 17.13 30.51
C ALA A 103 -5.15 15.69 31.05
N PRO A 104 -4.49 15.25 32.13
CA PRO A 104 -4.46 13.84 32.52
C PRO A 104 -5.85 13.22 32.81
N ASP A 105 -6.82 14.05 33.19
CA ASP A 105 -8.20 13.64 33.46
C ASP A 105 -9.13 13.70 32.24
N GLY A 106 -8.60 14.17 31.09
CA GLY A 106 -9.32 14.26 29.83
C GLY A 106 -9.81 12.90 29.33
N ARG A 107 -10.99 12.89 28.70
CA ARG A 107 -11.61 11.67 28.17
C ARG A 107 -12.40 11.96 26.91
N VAL A 108 -12.22 11.11 25.90
CA VAL A 108 -13.03 11.09 24.67
C VAL A 108 -13.26 9.62 24.30
N GLY A 109 -14.51 9.24 24.11
CA GLY A 109 -14.87 7.82 23.97
C GLY A 109 -14.39 6.98 25.16
N SER A 110 -13.70 5.88 24.89
CA SER A 110 -13.11 5.00 25.90
C SER A 110 -11.69 5.38 26.31
N PHE A 111 -11.12 6.45 25.75
CA PHE A 111 -9.70 6.76 25.89
C PHE A 111 -9.42 7.98 26.77
N THR A 112 -8.21 8.00 27.31
CA THR A 112 -7.59 9.15 27.99
C THR A 112 -6.34 9.57 27.20
N PRO A 113 -5.75 10.73 27.50
CA PRO A 113 -4.45 11.13 26.93
C PRO A 113 -3.32 10.11 27.10
N LYS A 114 -3.40 9.20 28.08
CA LYS A 114 -2.36 8.18 28.29
C LYS A 114 -2.61 6.92 27.47
N THR A 115 -3.84 6.68 27.01
CA THR A 115 -4.24 5.42 26.37
C THR A 115 -4.73 5.60 24.95
N ALA A 116 -4.90 6.84 24.49
CA ALA A 116 -5.40 7.16 23.17
C ALA A 116 -4.46 6.57 22.10
N PRO A 117 -4.97 5.75 21.17
CA PRO A 117 -4.19 5.28 20.05
C PRO A 117 -3.97 6.41 19.03
N VAL A 118 -2.92 6.25 18.23
CA VAL A 118 -2.65 7.09 17.06
C VAL A 118 -3.05 6.31 15.81
N VAL A 119 -3.69 6.97 14.86
CA VAL A 119 -3.97 6.41 13.53
C VAL A 119 -3.28 7.25 12.45
N MET A 120 -2.67 6.60 11.46
CA MET A 120 -1.87 7.23 10.41
C MET A 120 -2.26 6.71 9.02
N PRO A 121 -2.96 7.52 8.19
CA PRO A 121 -3.39 7.12 6.85
C PRO A 121 -2.25 7.11 5.84
N ILE A 122 -2.40 6.28 4.81
CA ILE A 122 -1.53 6.21 3.63
C ILE A 122 -2.42 6.34 2.39
N ASN A 123 -2.59 7.57 1.93
CA ASN A 123 -3.42 8.01 0.82
C ASN A 123 -2.67 7.95 -0.51
N SER A 124 -2.29 6.75 -0.94
CA SER A 124 -1.61 6.59 -2.23
C SER A 124 -1.84 5.21 -2.83
N ALA A 125 -2.85 5.09 -3.70
CA ALA A 125 -3.18 3.82 -4.35
C ALA A 125 -2.06 3.30 -5.26
N ARG A 126 -1.23 4.21 -5.79
CA ARG A 126 -0.14 3.93 -6.75
C ARG A 126 1.23 4.39 -6.24
N LEU A 127 1.38 4.67 -4.95
CA LEU A 127 2.60 5.22 -4.34
C LEU A 127 3.10 6.53 -4.97
N SER A 128 2.21 7.38 -5.49
CA SER A 128 2.52 8.81 -5.65
C SER A 128 2.95 9.40 -4.30
N ALA A 129 3.83 10.39 -4.31
CA ALA A 129 4.27 11.05 -3.08
C ALA A 129 3.09 11.68 -2.35
N GLN A 130 3.06 11.56 -1.02
CA GLN A 130 2.03 12.14 -0.17
C GLN A 130 2.60 13.37 0.54
N GLY A 131 2.10 14.56 0.20
CA GLY A 131 2.47 15.81 0.85
C GLY A 131 1.98 15.88 2.29
N CYS A 132 2.73 16.55 3.16
CA CYS A 132 2.22 16.95 4.47
C CYS A 132 1.18 18.08 4.30
N PRO A 133 0.05 18.06 5.03
CA PRO A 133 -0.96 19.10 4.96
C PRO A 133 -0.37 20.48 5.32
N THR A 134 -0.55 21.45 4.42
CA THR A 134 -0.12 22.85 4.65
C THR A 134 -1.27 23.75 5.10
N ALA A 135 -2.51 23.26 5.02
CA ALA A 135 -3.71 23.94 5.44
C ALA A 135 -4.59 23.03 6.32
N TYR A 136 -5.25 23.63 7.30
CA TYR A 136 -6.15 22.92 8.21
C TYR A 136 -7.48 22.58 7.55
N SER A 137 -7.95 21.35 7.73
CA SER A 137 -9.34 20.95 7.47
C SER A 137 -9.80 19.92 8.48
N TYR A 138 -10.97 20.14 9.07
CA TYR A 138 -11.61 19.17 9.96
C TYR A 138 -12.47 18.13 9.22
N ASP A 139 -12.69 18.31 7.92
CA ASP A 139 -13.58 17.43 7.17
C ASP A 139 -13.13 15.97 7.25
N GLY A 140 -14.06 15.08 7.56
CA GLY A 140 -13.82 13.66 7.87
C GLY A 140 -13.05 13.33 9.17
N LEU A 141 -12.23 14.24 9.73
CA LEU A 141 -11.44 13.96 10.95
C LEU A 141 -12.29 13.61 12.17
N GLY A 142 -13.53 14.11 12.20
CA GLY A 142 -14.50 13.82 13.27
C GLY A 142 -14.78 12.33 13.49
N THR A 143 -14.70 11.48 12.46
CA THR A 143 -14.87 10.02 12.57
C THR A 143 -13.86 9.40 13.55
N TYR A 144 -12.64 9.95 13.58
CA TYR A 144 -11.54 9.46 14.42
C TYR A 144 -11.49 10.21 15.76
N LEU A 145 -11.44 11.55 15.70
CA LEU A 145 -11.20 12.39 16.87
C LEU A 145 -12.33 12.27 17.90
N LYS A 146 -13.60 12.16 17.47
CA LYS A 146 -14.76 11.99 18.38
C LYS A 146 -14.77 10.64 19.09
N LYS A 147 -14.01 9.65 18.58
CA LYS A 147 -13.82 8.34 19.21
C LYS A 147 -12.62 8.32 20.15
N GLY A 148 -11.89 9.44 20.24
CA GLY A 148 -10.76 9.63 21.14
C GLY A 148 -9.41 9.17 20.58
N LEU A 149 -9.35 8.92 19.27
CA LEU A 149 -8.11 8.63 18.55
C LEU A 149 -7.36 9.94 18.28
N VAL A 150 -6.03 9.90 18.33
CA VAL A 150 -5.17 10.96 17.78
C VAL A 150 -4.93 10.64 16.30
N TYR A 151 -5.11 11.63 15.42
CA TYR A 151 -4.93 11.46 13.99
C TYR A 151 -3.62 12.10 13.56
N VAL A 152 -2.74 11.34 12.90
CA VAL A 152 -1.47 11.85 12.40
C VAL A 152 -1.41 11.66 10.90
N TYR A 153 -1.34 12.74 10.15
CA TYR A 153 -1.15 12.68 8.71
C TYR A 153 0.33 12.89 8.40
N ALA A 154 1.06 11.82 8.06
CA ALA A 154 2.47 11.90 7.71
C ALA A 154 2.63 11.99 6.18
N GLY A 155 3.43 12.94 5.70
CA GLY A 155 3.91 12.89 4.34
C GLY A 155 4.93 11.76 4.14
N PHE A 156 5.18 11.40 2.89
CA PHE A 156 6.27 10.49 2.50
C PHE A 156 6.63 10.66 1.02
N ARG A 157 7.88 10.37 0.67
CA ARG A 157 8.36 10.31 -0.72
C ARG A 157 7.75 9.11 -1.43
N GLY A 158 7.33 9.31 -2.67
CA GLY A 158 6.65 8.29 -3.47
C GLY A 158 7.59 7.37 -4.26
N ARG A 159 6.99 6.70 -5.25
CA ARG A 159 7.60 5.77 -6.20
C ARG A 159 8.72 6.37 -7.05
N SER A 160 8.79 7.69 -7.17
CA SER A 160 9.78 8.38 -7.99
C SER A 160 10.57 9.38 -7.16
N GLY A 161 11.84 9.56 -7.53
CA GLY A 161 12.58 10.75 -7.13
C GLY A 161 11.98 12.01 -7.74
N GLY A 162 12.48 13.16 -7.31
CA GLY A 162 11.99 14.44 -7.79
C GLY A 162 12.91 15.58 -7.44
N TYR A 163 12.39 16.78 -7.56
CA TYR A 163 13.10 18.01 -7.22
C TYR A 163 12.47 18.64 -5.98
N VAL A 164 13.30 19.22 -5.12
CA VAL A 164 12.82 20.08 -4.04
C VAL A 164 12.13 21.30 -4.67
N SER A 165 10.97 21.68 -4.15
CA SER A 165 10.20 22.83 -4.66
C SER A 165 11.08 24.08 -4.76
N ASP A 166 10.99 24.79 -5.89
CA ASP A 166 11.76 26.02 -6.18
C ASP A 166 13.29 25.86 -6.22
N SER A 167 13.80 24.62 -6.36
CA SER A 167 15.22 24.34 -6.54
C SER A 167 15.48 23.30 -7.64
N SER A 168 16.73 23.23 -8.12
CA SER A 168 17.19 22.16 -9.01
C SER A 168 17.79 20.97 -8.24
N GLU A 169 17.68 20.96 -6.92
CA GLU A 169 18.19 19.89 -6.07
C GLU A 169 17.27 18.68 -6.17
N GLN A 170 17.87 17.53 -6.52
CA GLN A 170 17.16 16.27 -6.65
C GLN A 170 17.13 15.53 -5.31
N TYR A 171 16.03 14.85 -5.03
CA TYR A 171 15.94 13.87 -3.96
C TYR A 171 15.66 12.48 -4.54
N SER A 172 16.26 11.46 -3.93
CA SER A 172 15.93 10.07 -4.23
C SER A 172 14.56 9.71 -3.64
N GLY A 173 13.68 9.19 -4.48
CA GLY A 173 12.45 8.48 -4.11
C GLY A 173 12.57 7.02 -4.55
N GLY A 174 11.44 6.33 -4.71
CA GLY A 174 11.44 4.89 -5.01
C GLY A 174 11.76 4.04 -3.77
N ALA A 175 11.74 2.73 -3.94
CA ALA A 175 11.95 1.78 -2.86
C ALA A 175 13.37 1.94 -2.25
N PRO A 176 13.50 1.94 -0.91
CA PRO A 176 12.46 1.71 0.11
C PRO A 176 11.90 2.99 0.76
N TRP A 177 12.13 4.17 0.17
CA TRP A 177 11.85 5.47 0.81
C TRP A 177 10.42 5.67 1.32
N PRO A 178 9.34 5.23 0.63
CA PRO A 178 7.99 5.34 1.18
C PRO A 178 7.82 4.68 2.56
N VAL A 179 8.46 3.53 2.78
CA VAL A 179 8.43 2.82 4.06
C VAL A 179 9.36 3.47 5.08
N VAL A 180 10.56 3.90 4.66
CA VAL A 180 11.54 4.59 5.52
C VAL A 180 10.95 5.85 6.14
N ASP A 181 10.29 6.66 5.32
CA ASP A 181 9.70 7.94 5.70
C ASP A 181 8.63 7.77 6.78
N LEU A 182 7.72 6.81 6.59
CA LEU A 182 6.68 6.51 7.56
C LEU A 182 7.24 5.86 8.84
N LYS A 183 8.34 5.08 8.75
CA LYS A 183 9.06 4.60 9.94
C LYS A 183 9.69 5.75 10.72
N ALA A 184 10.25 6.75 10.04
CA ALA A 184 10.77 7.95 10.67
C ALA A 184 9.67 8.75 11.37
N ALA A 185 8.48 8.87 10.76
CA ALA A 185 7.30 9.47 11.39
C ALA A 185 6.88 8.72 12.68
N VAL A 186 6.85 7.38 12.66
CA VAL A 186 6.59 6.57 13.87
C VAL A 186 7.63 6.84 14.97
N ARG A 187 8.92 6.92 14.60
CA ARG A 187 10.02 7.24 15.52
C ARG A 187 9.87 8.65 16.11
N TYR A 188 9.48 9.63 15.30
CA TYR A 188 9.21 10.99 15.75
C TYR A 188 8.10 11.06 16.81
N LEU A 189 6.98 10.36 16.59
CA LEU A 189 5.87 10.31 17.55
C LEU A 189 6.32 9.70 18.89
N ARG A 190 7.20 8.70 18.84
CA ARG A 190 7.75 8.05 20.05
C ARG A 190 8.78 8.91 20.76
N TYR A 191 9.64 9.60 20.02
CA TYR A 191 10.57 10.58 20.57
C TYR A 191 9.81 11.66 21.36
N ASN A 192 8.69 12.15 20.81
CA ASN A 192 7.83 13.16 21.42
C ASN A 192 6.74 12.60 22.35
N GLY A 193 6.74 11.30 22.66
CA GLY A 193 5.63 10.65 23.38
C GLY A 193 5.37 11.19 24.79
N LYS A 194 6.35 11.86 25.43
CA LYS A 194 6.14 12.54 26.73
C LYS A 194 5.35 13.85 26.60
N SER A 195 5.35 14.47 25.43
CA SER A 195 4.70 15.75 25.12
C SER A 195 3.36 15.57 24.38
N LEU A 196 3.10 14.38 23.84
CA LEU A 196 1.89 14.05 23.11
C LEU A 196 0.86 13.31 23.99
N PRO A 197 -0.44 13.66 23.93
CA PRO A 197 -1.49 13.00 24.68
C PRO A 197 -1.97 11.73 23.98
N CYS A 198 -1.05 10.77 23.79
CA CYS A 198 -1.34 9.46 23.24
C CYS A 198 -0.49 8.36 23.88
N ASP A 199 -0.89 7.10 23.71
CA ASP A 199 0.01 5.97 23.89
C ASP A 199 0.83 5.78 22.59
N ALA A 200 2.06 6.30 22.55
CA ALA A 200 2.94 6.18 21.38
C ALA A 200 3.37 4.72 21.05
N LYS A 201 2.94 3.74 21.85
CA LYS A 201 3.05 2.31 21.52
C LYS A 201 1.87 1.79 20.73
N ARG A 202 0.73 2.49 20.70
CA ARG A 202 -0.53 2.11 20.02
C ARG A 202 -0.71 2.92 18.74
N ILE A 203 0.24 2.79 17.81
CA ILE A 203 0.18 3.44 16.50
C ILE A 203 -0.40 2.44 15.50
N PHE A 204 -1.46 2.82 14.80
CA PHE A 204 -2.09 2.04 13.72
C PHE A 204 -1.84 2.74 12.39
N VAL A 205 -1.47 1.96 11.39
CA VAL A 205 -1.30 2.43 10.01
C VAL A 205 -2.38 1.82 9.14
N PHE A 206 -2.82 2.57 8.14
CA PHE A 206 -3.87 2.08 7.26
C PHE A 206 -3.80 2.68 5.86
N GLY A 207 -4.12 1.89 4.85
CA GLY A 207 -3.90 2.27 3.46
C GLY A 207 -4.68 1.42 2.46
N TYR A 208 -4.76 1.92 1.23
CA TYR A 208 -5.42 1.25 0.11
C TYR A 208 -4.47 1.06 -1.08
N GLY A 209 -4.62 -0.04 -1.83
CA GLY A 209 -3.77 -0.32 -2.99
C GLY A 209 -2.30 -0.48 -2.59
N ALA A 210 -1.40 0.21 -3.28
CA ALA A 210 0.02 0.22 -2.92
C ALA A 210 0.31 0.91 -1.58
N GLY A 211 -0.50 1.89 -1.17
CA GLY A 211 -0.50 2.41 0.20
C GLY A 211 -0.94 1.38 1.24
N GLY A 212 -1.87 0.49 0.87
CA GLY A 212 -2.22 -0.71 1.65
C GLY A 212 -1.05 -1.70 1.76
N GLY A 213 -0.24 -1.79 0.71
CA GLY A 213 1.01 -2.56 0.72
C GLY A 213 2.07 -1.97 1.64
N VAL A 214 2.24 -0.64 1.65
CA VAL A 214 3.12 0.05 2.60
C VAL A 214 2.62 -0.10 4.03
N SER A 215 1.29 -0.02 4.26
CA SER A 215 0.69 -0.36 5.56
C SER A 215 1.07 -1.77 6.01
N ALA A 216 1.04 -2.75 5.11
CA ALA A 216 1.45 -4.12 5.41
C ALA A 216 2.96 -4.22 5.71
N CYS A 217 3.81 -3.52 4.96
CA CYS A 217 5.26 -3.47 5.22
C CYS A 217 5.58 -2.84 6.59
N LEU A 218 4.92 -1.74 6.96
CA LEU A 218 5.06 -1.13 8.27
C LEU A 218 4.63 -2.07 9.41
N GLY A 219 3.57 -2.85 9.17
CA GLY A 219 3.11 -3.89 10.09
C GLY A 219 4.09 -5.04 10.26
N ALA A 220 4.67 -5.55 9.17
CA ALA A 220 5.49 -6.76 9.20
C ALA A 220 6.97 -6.48 9.52
N LEU A 221 7.48 -5.31 9.13
CA LEU A 221 8.91 -5.03 9.11
C LEU A 221 9.34 -4.03 10.20
N GLY A 222 8.68 -4.02 11.36
CA GLY A 222 9.06 -3.17 12.49
C GLY A 222 10.50 -3.43 12.94
N ASP A 223 11.26 -2.39 13.24
CA ASP A 223 12.67 -2.46 13.69
C ASP A 223 13.59 -3.28 12.78
N CYS A 224 13.20 -3.48 11.51
CA CYS A 224 13.94 -4.36 10.64
C CYS A 224 15.23 -3.69 10.14
N GLY A 225 16.35 -4.43 10.24
CA GLY A 225 17.69 -3.89 9.98
C GLY A 225 17.88 -3.31 8.58
N ILE A 226 17.12 -3.79 7.59
CA ILE A 226 17.17 -3.37 6.19
C ILE A 226 16.92 -1.85 5.99
N PHE A 227 16.19 -1.21 6.90
CA PHE A 227 15.90 0.22 6.84
C PHE A 227 16.94 1.09 7.56
N THR A 228 17.85 0.50 8.34
CA THR A 228 18.78 1.25 9.20
C THR A 228 19.62 2.25 8.41
N PRO A 229 20.25 1.91 7.27
CA PRO A 229 21.06 2.87 6.51
C PRO A 229 20.26 4.09 6.04
N TYR A 230 19.00 3.86 5.63
CA TYR A 230 18.10 4.91 5.14
C TYR A 230 17.60 5.81 6.27
N LEU A 231 17.20 5.21 7.40
CA LEU A 231 16.77 5.95 8.60
C LEU A 231 17.91 6.83 9.14
N SER A 232 19.14 6.30 9.17
CA SER A 232 20.31 7.09 9.54
C SER A 232 20.63 8.19 8.54
N LYS A 233 20.43 7.94 7.23
CA LYS A 233 20.71 8.93 6.17
C LYS A 233 19.90 10.21 6.30
N ILE A 234 18.63 10.10 6.68
CA ILE A 234 17.74 11.26 6.91
C ILE A 234 17.78 11.76 8.36
N GLY A 235 18.50 11.04 9.23
CA GLY A 235 18.55 11.23 10.67
C GLY A 235 17.19 11.18 11.34
N ALA A 236 16.48 10.08 11.11
CA ALA A 236 15.35 9.69 11.92
C ALA A 236 15.79 9.46 13.38
N ALA A 237 14.92 9.74 14.35
CA ALA A 237 15.25 9.55 15.76
C ALA A 237 15.51 8.06 16.08
N MET A 238 16.77 7.71 16.37
CA MET A 238 17.17 6.33 16.70
C MET A 238 17.14 6.06 18.20
N HIS A 239 17.21 7.09 19.03
CA HIS A 239 17.10 7.01 20.49
C HIS A 239 16.36 8.22 21.06
N ASP A 240 15.81 8.06 22.26
CA ASP A 240 15.16 9.14 23.00
C ASP A 240 16.16 10.04 23.72
N ALA A 241 15.66 11.07 24.42
CA ALA A 241 16.46 12.00 25.20
C ALA A 241 17.21 11.34 26.38
N ASP A 242 16.84 10.12 26.76
CA ASP A 242 17.48 9.32 27.80
C ASP A 242 18.50 8.31 27.19
N GLY A 243 18.67 8.30 25.86
CA GLY A 243 19.59 7.43 25.12
C GLY A 243 19.04 6.03 24.85
N LYS A 244 17.76 5.78 25.11
CA LYS A 244 17.13 4.49 24.84
C LYS A 244 16.72 4.39 23.38
N SER A 245 17.00 3.25 22.75
CA SER A 245 16.57 3.00 21.37
C SER A 245 15.06 3.20 21.18
N ILE A 246 14.71 3.91 20.12
CA ILE A 246 13.33 4.10 19.67
C ILE A 246 13.02 3.03 18.63
N SER A 247 11.86 2.40 18.80
CA SER A 247 11.34 1.42 17.85
C SER A 247 10.48 2.09 16.78
N ASP A 248 10.36 1.52 15.59
CA ASP A 248 9.38 1.87 14.55
C ASP A 248 8.29 0.82 14.32
N ARG A 249 8.25 -0.24 15.14
CA ARG A 249 7.17 -1.23 15.13
C ARG A 249 5.81 -0.58 15.36
N VAL A 250 4.81 -0.82 14.53
CA VAL A 250 3.43 -0.37 14.74
C VAL A 250 2.61 -1.38 15.56
N PHE A 251 1.47 -0.94 16.11
CA PHE A 251 0.58 -1.76 16.93
C PHE A 251 -0.48 -2.48 16.11
N GLY A 252 -0.87 -1.92 14.96
CA GLY A 252 -1.73 -2.62 14.03
C GLY A 252 -1.65 -2.06 12.62
N SER A 253 -2.01 -2.89 11.65
CA SER A 253 -2.03 -2.57 10.23
C SER A 253 -3.39 -2.90 9.63
N ALA A 254 -3.99 -1.95 8.93
CA ALA A 254 -5.23 -2.16 8.18
C ALA A 254 -5.03 -1.87 6.68
N SER A 255 -5.14 -2.90 5.86
CA SER A 255 -4.83 -2.83 4.43
C SER A 255 -6.05 -3.20 3.59
N TRP A 256 -6.45 -2.33 2.67
CA TRP A 256 -7.45 -2.64 1.64
C TRP A 256 -6.77 -2.86 0.29
N CYS A 257 -7.06 -3.98 -0.35
CA CYS A 257 -6.48 -4.41 -1.63
C CYS A 257 -4.95 -4.19 -1.70
N PRO A 258 -4.17 -4.64 -0.70
CA PRO A 258 -2.73 -4.37 -0.64
C PRO A 258 -1.98 -4.86 -1.89
N ILE A 259 -1.20 -3.97 -2.51
CA ILE A 259 -0.21 -4.34 -3.53
C ILE A 259 1.11 -4.61 -2.81
N THR A 260 1.50 -5.88 -2.72
CA THR A 260 2.71 -6.34 -1.99
C THR A 260 3.42 -7.44 -2.78
N SER A 261 4.51 -7.97 -2.20
CA SER A 261 5.20 -9.16 -2.69
C SER A 261 5.64 -9.00 -4.14
N TYR A 262 6.25 -7.84 -4.43
CA TYR A 262 6.74 -7.47 -5.76
C TYR A 262 7.70 -8.51 -6.36
N ASP A 263 8.42 -9.26 -5.53
CA ASP A 263 9.27 -10.40 -5.93
C ASP A 263 8.49 -11.56 -6.59
N ALA A 264 7.19 -11.66 -6.34
CA ALA A 264 6.32 -12.72 -6.83
C ALA A 264 5.03 -12.20 -7.47
N ALA A 265 4.92 -10.88 -7.68
CA ALA A 265 3.67 -10.25 -8.11
C ALA A 265 3.32 -10.65 -9.55
N ASP A 266 4.31 -10.70 -10.45
CA ASP A 266 4.11 -11.13 -11.84
C ASP A 266 3.76 -12.62 -11.93
N SER A 267 4.55 -13.47 -11.28
CA SER A 267 4.30 -14.91 -11.26
C SER A 267 2.97 -15.26 -10.59
N GLY A 268 2.59 -14.57 -9.52
CA GLY A 268 1.30 -14.70 -8.85
C GLY A 268 0.12 -14.23 -9.71
N TYR A 269 0.29 -13.15 -10.48
CA TYR A 269 -0.71 -12.67 -11.43
C TYR A 269 -0.94 -13.68 -12.56
N GLU A 270 0.13 -14.24 -13.12
CA GLU A 270 0.03 -15.27 -14.16
C GLU A 270 -0.57 -16.56 -13.61
N TRP A 271 -0.21 -16.99 -12.41
CA TRP A 271 -0.82 -18.18 -11.81
C TRP A 271 -2.31 -17.98 -11.51
N MET A 272 -2.69 -16.86 -10.89
CA MET A 272 -4.08 -16.66 -10.48
C MET A 272 -5.00 -16.33 -11.67
N MET A 273 -4.53 -15.55 -12.64
CA MET A 273 -5.38 -15.00 -13.70
C MET A 273 -4.80 -15.25 -15.09
N GLY A 274 -3.55 -14.87 -15.33
CA GLY A 274 -2.99 -14.79 -16.68
C GLY A 274 -2.99 -16.10 -17.45
N GLN A 275 -2.62 -17.22 -16.82
CA GLN A 275 -2.54 -18.53 -17.48
C GLN A 275 -3.87 -18.98 -18.10
N PHE A 276 -4.99 -18.44 -17.60
CA PHE A 276 -6.35 -18.76 -18.05
C PHE A 276 -6.83 -17.94 -19.26
N ALA A 277 -6.10 -16.91 -19.66
CA ALA A 277 -6.40 -16.12 -20.86
C ALA A 277 -5.66 -16.67 -22.10
N ASN A 278 -6.27 -16.50 -23.27
CA ASN A 278 -5.80 -17.04 -24.55
C ASN A 278 -5.90 -16.05 -25.72
N ASP A 279 -5.96 -14.75 -25.44
CA ASP A 279 -6.06 -13.66 -26.39
C ASP A 279 -4.88 -12.67 -26.25
N GLY A 280 -4.76 -11.72 -27.18
CA GLY A 280 -3.75 -10.66 -27.13
C GLY A 280 -2.32 -11.18 -26.93
N ALA A 281 -1.64 -10.68 -25.89
CA ALA A 281 -0.29 -11.13 -25.50
C ALA A 281 -0.25 -12.58 -24.97
N ARG A 282 -1.39 -13.17 -24.65
CA ARG A 282 -1.52 -14.56 -24.20
C ARG A 282 -2.13 -15.46 -25.30
N ALA A 283 -2.20 -14.98 -26.54
CA ALA A 283 -2.64 -15.79 -27.67
C ALA A 283 -1.64 -16.90 -28.03
N ASP A 284 -2.15 -18.00 -28.58
CA ASP A 284 -1.34 -19.14 -29.01
C ASP A 284 -0.23 -18.73 -29.99
N GLY A 285 0.98 -19.26 -29.75
CA GLY A 285 2.17 -19.01 -30.57
C GLY A 285 2.93 -17.70 -30.24
N GLN A 286 2.41 -16.86 -29.33
CA GLN A 286 3.16 -15.72 -28.79
C GLN A 286 4.19 -16.17 -27.76
N TRP A 287 5.38 -15.56 -27.75
CA TRP A 287 6.38 -15.86 -26.72
C TRP A 287 5.90 -15.47 -25.31
N THR A 288 5.13 -14.39 -25.21
CA THR A 288 4.56 -13.92 -23.94
C THR A 288 3.53 -14.89 -23.36
N LYS A 289 2.81 -15.67 -24.19
CA LYS A 289 1.99 -16.79 -23.69
C LYS A 289 2.86 -17.87 -23.05
N ALA A 290 4.00 -18.18 -23.66
CA ALA A 290 4.94 -19.13 -23.08
C ALA A 290 5.54 -18.61 -21.77
N LEU A 291 5.92 -17.33 -21.70
CA LEU A 291 6.37 -16.69 -20.46
C LEU A 291 5.29 -16.71 -19.37
N SER A 292 4.03 -16.42 -19.71
CA SER A 292 2.88 -16.49 -18.80
C SER A 292 2.75 -17.88 -18.14
N CYS A 293 2.82 -18.95 -18.92
CA CYS A 293 2.77 -20.32 -18.40
C CYS A 293 3.98 -20.67 -17.51
N ASP A 294 5.17 -20.21 -17.90
CA ASP A 294 6.40 -20.42 -17.14
C ASP A 294 6.37 -19.68 -15.80
N LEU A 295 5.87 -18.44 -15.79
CA LEU A 295 5.65 -17.64 -14.58
C LEU A 295 4.64 -18.30 -13.65
N ALA A 296 3.51 -18.79 -14.18
CA ALA A 296 2.54 -19.55 -13.39
C ALA A 296 3.14 -20.82 -12.77
N THR A 297 4.03 -21.49 -13.51
CA THR A 297 4.78 -22.66 -13.02
C THR A 297 5.78 -22.29 -11.94
N ALA A 298 6.53 -21.19 -12.12
CA ALA A 298 7.46 -20.68 -11.13
C ALA A 298 6.74 -20.31 -9.83
N TYR A 299 5.57 -19.68 -9.92
CA TYR A 299 4.72 -19.39 -8.77
C TYR A 299 4.29 -20.66 -8.02
N GLY A 300 3.86 -21.69 -8.75
CA GLY A 300 3.49 -22.98 -8.15
C GLY A 300 4.61 -23.61 -7.32
N LYS A 301 5.86 -23.47 -7.78
CA LYS A 301 7.06 -23.89 -7.03
C LYS A 301 7.31 -23.00 -5.82
N LEU A 302 7.25 -21.67 -5.98
CA LEU A 302 7.45 -20.72 -4.91
C LEU A 302 6.49 -20.96 -3.74
N VAL A 303 5.19 -21.16 -4.00
CA VAL A 303 4.17 -21.43 -2.96
C VAL A 303 4.59 -22.61 -2.06
N ASN A 304 5.17 -23.66 -2.64
CA ASN A 304 5.63 -24.83 -1.90
C ASN A 304 6.84 -24.56 -1.00
N GLU A 305 7.59 -23.49 -1.28
CA GLU A 305 8.78 -23.06 -0.53
C GLU A 305 8.45 -22.00 0.52
N LEU A 306 7.36 -21.23 0.35
CA LEU A 306 6.93 -20.18 1.28
C LEU A 306 6.62 -20.69 2.69
N GLY A 307 6.41 -21.99 2.87
CA GLY A 307 6.11 -22.60 4.16
C GLY A 307 4.76 -22.17 4.74
N LEU A 308 3.81 -21.76 3.91
CA LEU A 308 2.48 -21.33 4.32
C LEU A 308 1.70 -22.50 4.95
N THR A 309 0.89 -22.17 5.96
CA THR A 309 -0.02 -23.13 6.60
C THR A 309 -1.43 -22.56 6.66
N GLY A 310 -2.41 -23.44 6.47
CA GLY A 310 -3.83 -23.12 6.62
C GLY A 310 -4.36 -23.56 7.98
N ALA A 311 -5.67 -23.82 8.05
CA ALA A 311 -6.30 -24.36 9.25
C ALA A 311 -5.64 -25.68 9.72
N ASP A 312 -5.59 -25.87 11.04
CA ASP A 312 -4.96 -27.03 11.70
C ASP A 312 -3.46 -27.22 11.38
N ASP A 313 -2.73 -26.12 11.12
CA ASP A 313 -1.30 -26.12 10.75
C ASP A 313 -0.98 -26.97 9.50
N LYS A 314 -1.96 -27.21 8.62
CA LYS A 314 -1.75 -27.97 7.39
C LYS A 314 -0.96 -27.14 6.38
N ALA A 315 0.13 -27.70 5.87
CA ALA A 315 0.92 -27.07 4.82
C ALA A 315 0.06 -26.79 3.58
N LEU A 316 0.12 -25.56 3.08
CA LEU A 316 -0.51 -25.16 1.83
C LEU A 316 0.48 -25.41 0.70
N LYS A 317 0.13 -26.32 -0.20
CA LYS A 317 0.98 -26.75 -1.31
C LYS A 317 0.20 -26.81 -2.60
N LEU A 318 0.91 -26.57 -3.69
CA LEU A 318 0.42 -26.77 -5.06
C LEU A 318 1.05 -28.01 -5.67
N GLU A 319 0.24 -28.76 -6.41
CA GLU A 319 0.60 -29.97 -7.12
C GLU A 319 0.26 -29.82 -8.62
N PRO A 320 1.12 -30.35 -9.51
CA PRO A 320 0.86 -30.31 -10.94
C PRO A 320 -0.28 -31.26 -11.32
N VAL A 321 -1.16 -30.81 -12.22
CA VAL A 321 -2.15 -31.68 -12.89
C VAL A 321 -1.55 -32.33 -14.13
N GLN A 322 -2.35 -33.07 -14.91
CA GLN A 322 -1.86 -33.90 -16.01
C GLN A 322 -1.06 -33.13 -17.08
N ASP A 323 -1.39 -31.87 -17.32
CA ASP A 323 -0.68 -31.01 -18.29
C ASP A 323 0.56 -30.30 -17.71
N GLY A 324 0.87 -30.54 -16.43
CA GLY A 324 1.99 -29.95 -15.71
C GLY A 324 1.68 -28.63 -14.98
N SER A 325 0.51 -28.04 -15.19
CA SER A 325 0.11 -26.80 -14.51
C SER A 325 -0.17 -27.03 -13.03
N TYR A 326 0.25 -26.10 -12.16
CA TYR A 326 0.07 -26.19 -10.70
C TYR A 326 -1.34 -25.76 -10.28
N LEU A 327 -2.36 -26.56 -10.61
CA LEU A 327 -3.78 -26.26 -10.42
C LEU A 327 -4.50 -27.22 -9.48
N SER A 328 -3.76 -27.85 -8.56
CA SER A 328 -4.32 -28.73 -7.53
C SER A 328 -3.53 -28.65 -6.22
N GLY A 329 -4.02 -29.29 -5.16
CA GLY A 329 -3.38 -29.34 -3.86
C GLY A 329 -4.01 -28.42 -2.81
N THR A 330 -3.53 -28.48 -1.58
CA THR A 330 -4.13 -27.81 -0.42
C THR A 330 -4.15 -26.29 -0.53
N TYR A 331 -3.20 -25.69 -1.25
CA TYR A 331 -3.23 -24.25 -1.52
C TYR A 331 -4.35 -23.88 -2.51
N TYR A 332 -4.55 -24.67 -3.56
CA TYR A 332 -5.64 -24.46 -4.51
C TYR A 332 -6.99 -24.56 -3.79
N ASP A 333 -7.17 -25.58 -2.94
CA ASP A 333 -8.36 -25.74 -2.12
C ASP A 333 -8.58 -24.57 -1.16
N TYR A 334 -7.52 -24.04 -0.55
CA TYR A 334 -7.58 -22.86 0.31
C TYR A 334 -8.07 -21.61 -0.44
N MET A 335 -7.59 -21.40 -1.67
CA MET A 335 -8.04 -20.29 -2.51
C MET A 335 -9.51 -20.45 -2.92
N LEU A 336 -9.95 -21.65 -3.29
CA LEU A 336 -11.37 -21.92 -3.57
C LEU A 336 -12.25 -21.67 -2.35
N GLN A 337 -11.86 -22.20 -1.18
CA GLN A 337 -12.60 -21.99 0.08
C GLN A 337 -12.69 -20.50 0.45
N THR A 338 -11.64 -19.73 0.18
CA THR A 338 -11.63 -18.27 0.40
C THR A 338 -12.70 -17.57 -0.47
N ILE A 339 -12.81 -17.98 -1.74
CA ILE A 339 -13.79 -17.42 -2.69
C ILE A 339 -15.22 -17.86 -2.34
N GLU A 340 -15.43 -19.17 -2.18
CA GLU A 340 -16.74 -19.76 -1.87
C GLU A 340 -17.27 -19.28 -0.51
N GLY A 341 -16.41 -19.20 0.50
CA GLY A 341 -16.77 -18.71 1.83
C GLY A 341 -17.18 -17.23 1.82
N SER A 342 -16.53 -16.40 0.98
CA SER A 342 -16.95 -15.01 0.79
C SER A 342 -18.31 -14.91 0.10
N ALA A 343 -18.52 -15.72 -0.95
CA ALA A 343 -19.80 -15.80 -1.65
C ALA A 343 -20.92 -16.27 -0.71
N GLU A 344 -20.69 -17.33 0.06
CA GLU A 344 -21.64 -17.86 1.05
C GLU A 344 -22.00 -16.80 2.09
N LYS A 345 -20.99 -16.08 2.61
CA LYS A 345 -21.22 -14.96 3.53
C LYS A 345 -22.09 -13.89 2.87
N PHE A 346 -21.82 -13.53 1.63
CA PHE A 346 -22.64 -12.57 0.89
C PHE A 346 -24.10 -13.05 0.79
N PHE A 347 -24.35 -14.26 0.27
CA PHE A 347 -25.71 -14.73 0.06
C PHE A 347 -26.48 -14.98 1.38
N SER A 348 -25.80 -15.35 2.47
CA SER A 348 -26.43 -15.58 3.76
C SER A 348 -26.75 -14.30 4.55
N THR A 349 -26.08 -13.19 4.25
CA THR A 349 -26.24 -11.92 4.98
C THR A 349 -26.90 -10.81 4.16
N THR A 350 -26.92 -10.93 2.84
CA THR A 350 -27.50 -9.93 1.94
C THR A 350 -29.02 -10.00 1.97
N SER A 351 -29.66 -8.85 2.21
CA SER A 351 -31.10 -8.69 2.00
C SER A 351 -31.38 -8.37 0.53
N PHE A 352 -32.35 -9.06 -0.05
CA PHE A 352 -32.83 -8.78 -1.40
C PHE A 352 -34.13 -7.95 -1.37
N PRO A 353 -34.38 -7.04 -2.34
CA PRO A 353 -33.63 -6.81 -3.57
C PRO A 353 -32.23 -6.24 -3.35
N TYR A 354 -31.24 -6.84 -4.01
CA TYR A 354 -29.83 -6.44 -3.96
C TYR A 354 -29.51 -5.54 -5.15
N THR A 355 -28.88 -4.39 -4.89
CA THR A 355 -28.38 -3.50 -5.95
C THR A 355 -26.88 -3.72 -6.10
N TYR A 356 -26.50 -4.33 -7.22
CA TYR A 356 -25.11 -4.39 -7.62
C TYR A 356 -24.74 -3.10 -8.33
N THR A 357 -23.72 -2.44 -7.81
CA THR A 357 -23.06 -1.32 -8.47
C THR A 357 -21.62 -1.75 -8.67
N PRO A 358 -21.14 -1.88 -9.93
CA PRO A 358 -19.72 -2.10 -10.18
C PRO A 358 -18.88 -1.07 -9.42
N GLY A 359 -17.83 -1.53 -8.73
CA GLY A 359 -16.90 -0.64 -8.05
C GLY A 359 -16.29 0.34 -9.06
N HIS A 360 -16.25 1.63 -8.72
CA HIS A 360 -15.58 2.64 -9.52
C HIS A 360 -14.15 2.82 -9.01
N LEU A 361 -13.20 3.00 -9.93
CA LEU A 361 -11.82 3.38 -9.65
C LEU A 361 -11.76 4.88 -9.29
N VAL A 362 -12.38 5.29 -8.18
CA VAL A 362 -11.96 6.54 -7.52
C VAL A 362 -11.02 6.13 -6.40
N ASP A 363 -9.79 6.63 -6.43
CA ASP A 363 -8.84 6.37 -5.37
C ASP A 363 -9.43 6.93 -4.06
N PRO A 364 -9.68 6.09 -3.04
CA PRO A 364 -10.23 6.53 -1.79
C PRO A 364 -9.23 7.45 -1.09
N ALA A 365 -9.72 8.59 -0.61
CA ALA A 365 -8.94 9.52 0.19
C ALA A 365 -9.43 9.49 1.64
N PHE A 366 -8.55 9.11 2.55
CA PHE A 366 -8.72 9.33 3.99
C PHE A 366 -8.53 10.83 4.31
N PRO A 367 -9.23 11.39 5.32
CA PRO A 367 -9.26 12.82 5.58
C PRO A 367 -7.93 13.39 6.09
N GLY A 368 -7.87 14.71 6.28
CA GLY A 368 -6.78 15.40 6.96
C GLY A 368 -5.87 16.25 6.07
N ASP A 369 -6.08 16.24 4.76
CA ASP A 369 -5.47 17.20 3.81
C ASP A 369 -6.55 17.79 2.89
N PRO A 370 -6.87 19.09 3.00
CA PRO A 370 -7.82 19.75 2.08
C PRO A 370 -7.30 19.84 0.65
N ASN A 371 -6.00 19.61 0.41
CA ASN A 371 -5.41 19.65 -0.92
C ASN A 371 -5.43 18.29 -1.61
N ILE A 372 -5.83 17.20 -0.93
CA ILE A 372 -6.14 15.96 -1.63
C ILE A 372 -7.41 16.17 -2.45
N ASN A 373 -7.22 16.37 -3.74
CA ASN A 373 -8.27 16.19 -4.71
C ASN A 373 -8.17 14.76 -5.25
N SER A 374 -9.23 13.96 -5.09
CA SER A 374 -9.31 12.61 -5.67
C SER A 374 -9.06 12.61 -7.18
N ASP A 375 -9.37 13.72 -7.85
CA ASP A 375 -9.17 13.88 -9.29
C ASP A 375 -7.71 14.25 -9.65
N SER A 376 -6.94 14.82 -8.72
CA SER A 376 -5.55 15.22 -8.96
C SER A 376 -4.56 14.06 -8.88
N ALA A 377 -4.92 12.94 -8.23
CA ALA A 377 -4.17 11.69 -8.36
C ALA A 377 -4.14 11.22 -9.82
N VAL A 378 -5.27 11.36 -10.52
CA VAL A 378 -5.39 11.05 -11.96
C VAL A 378 -4.58 12.04 -12.81
N GLU A 379 -4.55 13.33 -12.49
CA GLU A 379 -3.74 14.31 -13.24
C GLU A 379 -2.23 14.11 -13.06
N ILE A 380 -1.77 13.74 -11.86
CA ILE A 380 -0.36 13.36 -11.61
C ILE A 380 -0.03 12.07 -12.34
N ASP A 381 -0.93 11.10 -12.35
CA ASP A 381 -0.73 9.86 -13.11
C ASP A 381 -0.71 10.10 -14.62
N VAL A 382 -1.52 11.01 -15.16
CA VAL A 382 -1.45 11.44 -16.57
C VAL A 382 -0.14 12.16 -16.87
N MET A 383 0.35 13.03 -15.98
CA MET A 383 1.65 13.71 -16.14
C MET A 383 2.86 12.78 -15.96
N THR A 384 2.72 11.69 -15.20
CA THR A 384 3.78 10.69 -14.95
C THR A 384 3.64 9.41 -15.80
N GLY A 385 2.70 9.39 -16.75
CA GLY A 385 2.48 8.28 -17.68
C GLY A 385 1.80 7.03 -17.09
N ALA A 386 1.24 7.11 -15.89
CA ALA A 386 0.73 6.00 -15.10
C ALA A 386 -0.75 5.63 -15.36
N VAL A 387 -1.33 5.99 -16.52
CA VAL A 387 -2.72 5.61 -16.85
C VAL A 387 -2.79 4.12 -17.16
N GLU A 388 -2.98 3.31 -16.13
CA GLU A 388 -3.46 1.94 -16.27
C GLU A 388 -4.94 1.98 -16.64
N ASP A 389 -5.23 1.87 -17.93
CA ASP A 389 -6.59 1.80 -18.42
C ASP A 389 -7.19 0.42 -18.10
N ALA A 390 -7.83 0.32 -16.92
CA ALA A 390 -8.66 -0.81 -16.54
C ALA A 390 -10.14 -0.61 -16.94
N SER A 391 -10.43 0.37 -17.82
CA SER A 391 -11.77 0.56 -18.35
C SER A 391 -11.94 -0.26 -19.63
N GLY A 392 -12.66 -1.37 -19.51
CA GLY A 392 -12.99 -2.22 -20.64
C GLY A 392 -13.84 -1.47 -21.68
N ALA A 393 -13.19 -0.99 -22.74
CA ALA A 393 -13.80 -0.76 -24.04
C ALA A 393 -12.79 -1.21 -25.10
N GLY A 394 -13.03 -2.39 -25.69
CA GLY A 394 -12.17 -2.91 -26.74
C GLY A 394 -12.12 -1.95 -27.94
N GLU A 395 -10.94 -1.44 -28.26
CA GLU A 395 -10.69 -0.80 -29.55
C GLU A 395 -10.15 -1.81 -30.55
N LYS A 396 -10.90 -1.95 -31.65
CA LYS A 396 -10.54 -2.74 -32.82
C LYS A 396 -9.42 -2.04 -33.59
N ASP A 397 -8.53 -2.86 -34.11
CA ASP A 397 -7.49 -2.53 -35.09
C ASP A 397 -7.88 -1.43 -36.10
N ALA A 398 -6.98 -0.45 -36.26
CA ALA A 398 -6.74 0.18 -37.55
C ALA A 398 -5.24 0.45 -37.71
N ALA A 399 -4.67 -0.18 -38.73
CA ALA A 399 -3.28 -0.09 -39.10
C ALA A 399 -2.92 1.23 -39.80
N ASP A 400 -1.62 1.55 -39.69
CA ASP A 400 -0.74 2.19 -40.67
C ASP A 400 -0.42 3.70 -40.51
N GLY A 401 0.87 4.02 -40.68
CA GLY A 401 1.32 5.36 -41.07
C GLY A 401 2.35 6.11 -40.19
N GLY A 402 3.59 5.61 -40.11
CA GLY A 402 4.81 6.41 -40.34
C GLY A 402 5.17 7.66 -39.50
N ALA A 403 6.36 7.56 -38.90
CA ALA A 403 7.47 8.54 -38.92
C ALA A 403 7.68 9.54 -37.75
N ALA A 404 8.86 9.33 -37.15
CA ALA A 404 9.89 10.32 -36.79
C ALA A 404 9.73 11.16 -35.51
N ALA A 405 10.56 10.79 -34.54
CA ALA A 405 11.04 11.62 -33.44
C ALA A 405 11.82 12.84 -33.94
N ALA A 406 11.64 13.99 -33.27
CA ALA A 406 12.65 15.03 -33.19
C ALA A 406 12.49 15.84 -31.90
N SER A 407 13.62 15.97 -31.22
CA SER A 407 13.90 16.74 -30.01
C SER A 407 13.89 18.26 -30.23
N GLY A 408 13.72 19.03 -29.15
CA GLY A 408 13.99 20.47 -29.08
C GLY A 408 13.36 21.08 -27.83
N ALA A 409 14.10 21.27 -26.73
CA ALA A 409 14.94 22.44 -26.46
C ALA A 409 14.15 23.76 -26.54
N SER A 410 13.71 24.27 -25.38
CA SER A 410 13.23 25.65 -25.22
C SER A 410 14.35 26.52 -24.68
N SER A 411 14.90 27.38 -25.53
CA SER A 411 15.74 28.50 -25.16
C SER A 411 14.88 29.75 -24.94
N SER A 412 15.09 30.38 -23.78
CA SER A 412 14.72 31.75 -23.43
C SER A 412 15.13 32.79 -24.47
N GLN A 413 14.31 33.81 -24.72
CA GLN A 413 14.71 35.22 -24.52
C GLN A 413 13.58 36.24 -24.69
N GLU A 414 13.78 37.33 -23.96
CA GLU A 414 13.05 38.59 -23.83
C GLU A 414 12.77 39.34 -25.15
N GLY A 415 11.83 40.28 -25.12
CA GLY A 415 11.91 41.43 -26.03
C GLY A 415 10.59 42.13 -26.41
N SER A 416 10.16 43.04 -25.54
CA SER A 416 9.54 44.36 -25.79
C SER A 416 8.50 44.62 -26.89
N ALA A 417 7.54 45.46 -26.47
CA ALA A 417 6.99 46.65 -27.16
C ALA A 417 5.70 46.50 -27.99
N ALA A 418 4.63 46.99 -27.35
CA ALA A 418 3.72 48.06 -27.78
C ALA A 418 3.02 47.98 -29.14
N THR A 419 1.68 48.04 -29.11
CA THR A 419 0.79 49.06 -29.74
C THR A 419 -0.66 48.61 -29.51
N ASP A 420 -1.44 49.34 -28.71
CA ASP A 420 -2.41 50.39 -29.10
C ASP A 420 -3.72 49.86 -29.72
N GLY A 421 -4.85 50.37 -29.19
CA GLY A 421 -6.20 50.21 -29.74
C GLY A 421 -7.25 49.88 -28.68
N ASP A 422 -7.62 50.83 -27.81
CA ASP A 422 -8.82 51.70 -27.94
C ASP A 422 -10.10 51.01 -27.42
N ALA A 423 -10.56 51.39 -26.22
CA ALA A 423 -11.76 52.21 -25.96
C ALA A 423 -13.07 51.40 -25.99
N THR A 424 -13.63 51.01 -24.84
CA THR A 424 -14.53 51.76 -23.93
C THR A 424 -15.98 51.92 -24.39
N GLU A 425 -16.85 51.85 -23.38
CA GLU A 425 -18.28 52.20 -23.31
C GLU A 425 -19.26 51.04 -23.56
N THR A 426 -20.28 50.78 -22.73
CA THR A 426 -20.96 51.66 -21.76
C THR A 426 -21.72 50.87 -20.67
N ALA A 427 -21.91 51.56 -19.55
CA ALA A 427 -22.89 51.45 -18.45
C ALA A 427 -24.17 50.62 -18.72
N GLY A 428 -24.84 50.02 -17.74
CA GLY A 428 -24.96 50.28 -16.31
C GLY A 428 -26.43 50.08 -15.91
N GLY A 429 -26.72 49.56 -14.71
CA GLY A 429 -28.09 49.36 -14.26
C GLY A 429 -28.19 48.69 -12.89
N SER A 430 -28.15 49.50 -11.84
CA SER A 430 -28.44 49.13 -10.45
C SER A 430 -29.95 49.08 -10.19
N ALA A 431 -30.41 48.12 -9.38
CA ALA A 431 -31.58 48.33 -8.52
C ALA A 431 -31.58 47.42 -7.27
N ALA A 432 -31.95 48.05 -6.16
CA ALA A 432 -31.85 47.68 -4.76
C ALA A 432 -32.67 46.48 -4.24
N ALA A 433 -32.25 46.07 -3.04
CA ALA A 433 -32.75 45.06 -2.11
C ALA A 433 -34.24 45.10 -1.72
N LYS A 434 -34.78 43.92 -1.37
CA LYS A 434 -35.74 43.73 -0.26
C LYS A 434 -35.54 42.38 0.43
N SER A 435 -35.65 42.41 1.75
CA SER A 435 -35.57 41.31 2.71
C SER A 435 -36.87 40.52 2.83
N GLY A 436 -36.76 39.25 3.22
CA GLY A 436 -37.85 38.38 3.67
C GLY A 436 -37.32 36.96 3.92
N GLY A 437 -37.23 36.54 5.17
CA GLY A 437 -36.63 35.26 5.56
C GLY A 437 -37.60 34.06 5.51
N ALA A 438 -37.02 32.86 5.47
CA ALA A 438 -37.48 31.64 6.16
C ALA A 438 -36.49 30.50 5.90
N ALA A 439 -36.30 29.65 6.91
CA ALA A 439 -35.36 28.55 6.97
C ALA A 439 -35.53 27.51 5.84
N GLY A 440 -34.41 27.00 5.34
CA GLY A 440 -34.36 25.82 4.45
C GLY A 440 -32.95 25.23 4.50
N ALA A 441 -32.85 23.97 4.92
CA ALA A 441 -31.61 23.21 4.99
C ALA A 441 -30.91 23.20 3.62
N VAL A 442 -29.66 23.65 3.58
CA VAL A 442 -28.82 23.55 2.38
C VAL A 442 -28.12 22.20 2.44
N THR A 443 -28.65 21.25 1.67
CA THR A 443 -27.89 20.09 1.21
C THR A 443 -26.80 20.61 0.29
N SER A 444 -25.53 20.52 0.73
CA SER A 444 -24.37 20.80 -0.11
C SER A 444 -24.23 19.71 -1.16
N SER A 445 -24.76 19.97 -2.35
CA SER A 445 -24.44 19.21 -3.56
C SER A 445 -23.05 19.62 -4.04
N ALA A 446 -22.05 18.78 -3.78
CA ALA A 446 -20.81 18.81 -4.53
C ALA A 446 -21.12 18.40 -5.98
N ALA A 447 -20.75 19.25 -6.92
CA ALA A 447 -20.92 19.03 -8.36
C ALA A 447 -20.01 17.88 -8.79
N SER A 448 -20.63 16.73 -9.06
CA SER A 448 -19.96 15.55 -9.61
C SER A 448 -20.09 15.57 -11.13
N GLY A 449 -18.98 15.40 -11.83
CA GLY A 449 -18.99 14.84 -13.18
C GLY A 449 -19.47 13.39 -13.07
N VAL A 450 -20.80 13.19 -13.02
CA VAL A 450 -21.39 11.85 -12.89
C VAL A 450 -21.42 11.18 -14.25
N THR A 451 -20.41 10.37 -14.55
CA THR A 451 -20.62 9.21 -15.42
C THR A 451 -21.59 8.29 -14.67
N LYS A 452 -22.83 8.14 -15.15
CA LYS A 452 -23.82 7.26 -14.51
C LYS A 452 -23.29 5.82 -14.53
N VAL A 453 -22.77 5.33 -13.41
CA VAL A 453 -22.50 3.91 -13.23
C VAL A 453 -23.84 3.19 -13.23
N GLN A 454 -24.02 2.26 -14.17
CA GLN A 454 -25.26 1.51 -14.26
C GLN A 454 -25.31 0.47 -13.13
N SER A 455 -26.17 0.73 -12.14
CA SER A 455 -26.51 -0.26 -11.13
C SER A 455 -27.54 -1.26 -11.68
N THR A 456 -27.42 -2.52 -11.27
CA THR A 456 -28.37 -3.58 -11.59
C THR A 456 -29.04 -4.06 -10.30
N VAL A 457 -30.37 -4.15 -10.33
CA VAL A 457 -31.16 -4.65 -9.20
C VAL A 457 -31.53 -6.12 -9.43
N TYR A 458 -31.22 -6.96 -8.47
CA TYR A 458 -31.61 -8.37 -8.42
C TYR A 458 -32.66 -8.55 -7.33
N ASN A 459 -33.82 -9.11 -7.67
CA ASN A 459 -34.95 -9.19 -6.74
C ASN A 459 -34.77 -10.27 -5.68
N ASP A 460 -33.94 -11.26 -5.95
CA ASP A 460 -33.69 -12.43 -5.10
C ASP A 460 -32.33 -13.06 -5.44
N ALA A 461 -31.89 -14.01 -4.60
CA ALA A 461 -30.63 -14.71 -4.79
C ALA A 461 -30.60 -15.53 -6.08
N GLU A 462 -31.73 -16.10 -6.50
CA GLU A 462 -31.82 -16.94 -7.71
C GLU A 462 -31.58 -16.11 -8.98
N SER A 463 -32.16 -14.92 -9.08
CA SER A 463 -31.93 -13.98 -10.18
C SER A 463 -30.49 -13.48 -10.23
N TYR A 464 -29.86 -13.25 -9.07
CA TYR A 464 -28.44 -12.87 -9.05
C TYR A 464 -27.53 -14.03 -9.49
N VAL A 465 -27.76 -15.25 -8.99
CA VAL A 465 -27.01 -16.45 -9.42
C VAL A 465 -27.22 -16.75 -10.90
N SER A 466 -28.44 -16.57 -11.40
CA SER A 466 -28.74 -16.72 -12.84
C SER A 466 -27.98 -15.69 -13.67
N ALA A 467 -27.87 -14.45 -13.20
CA ALA A 467 -27.10 -13.41 -13.86
C ALA A 467 -25.58 -13.67 -13.83
N LEU A 468 -25.05 -14.21 -12.72
CA LEU A 468 -23.64 -14.60 -12.61
C LEU A 468 -23.27 -15.73 -13.58
N ASN A 469 -24.15 -16.72 -13.72
CA ASN A 469 -23.95 -17.83 -14.65
C ASN A 469 -24.09 -17.40 -16.11
N GLY A 470 -25.11 -16.60 -16.44
CA GLY A 470 -25.41 -16.31 -17.84
C GLY A 470 -25.61 -17.61 -18.63
N ASP A 471 -24.84 -17.79 -19.71
CA ASP A 471 -24.87 -19.01 -20.54
C ASP A 471 -23.99 -20.15 -19.99
N ASP A 472 -23.06 -19.84 -19.07
CA ASP A 472 -22.07 -20.78 -18.53
C ASP A 472 -22.35 -21.03 -17.04
N ARG A 473 -22.87 -22.21 -16.69
CA ARG A 473 -23.17 -22.51 -15.29
C ARG A 473 -21.90 -22.88 -14.50
N TRP A 474 -21.35 -21.93 -13.78
CA TRP A 474 -20.13 -22.07 -12.97
C TRP A 474 -20.34 -21.92 -11.46
N ILE A 475 -21.41 -21.25 -11.03
CA ILE A 475 -21.72 -21.03 -9.61
C ILE A 475 -23.10 -21.60 -9.26
N THR A 476 -23.17 -22.28 -8.11
CA THR A 476 -24.43 -22.74 -7.52
C THR A 476 -24.55 -22.22 -6.09
N TYR A 477 -25.73 -21.74 -5.73
CA TYR A 477 -26.09 -21.41 -4.35
C TYR A 477 -27.20 -22.35 -3.89
N SER A 478 -26.94 -23.09 -2.80
CA SER A 478 -27.91 -23.99 -2.19
C SER A 478 -27.87 -23.84 -0.66
N PRO A 479 -28.78 -23.03 -0.08
CA PRO A 479 -28.85 -22.85 1.37
C PRO A 479 -29.01 -24.17 2.13
N SER A 480 -29.73 -25.13 1.54
CA SER A 480 -29.99 -26.45 2.14
C SER A 480 -28.87 -27.46 1.96
N ALA A 481 -27.90 -27.23 1.06
CA ALA A 481 -26.84 -28.19 0.74
C ALA A 481 -25.43 -27.70 1.12
N GLY A 482 -25.33 -26.68 1.97
CA GLY A 482 -24.04 -26.22 2.51
C GLY A 482 -23.41 -25.03 1.79
N GLY A 483 -24.21 -24.12 1.20
CA GLY A 483 -23.72 -22.79 0.81
C GLY A 483 -23.51 -22.60 -0.69
N VAL A 484 -22.37 -22.03 -1.06
CA VAL A 484 -22.00 -21.73 -2.45
C VAL A 484 -20.92 -22.71 -2.92
N THR A 485 -21.00 -23.12 -4.18
CA THR A 485 -19.94 -23.89 -4.84
C THR A 485 -19.64 -23.31 -6.21
N ILE A 486 -18.36 -23.22 -6.56
CA ILE A 486 -17.88 -22.84 -7.90
C ILE A 486 -17.27 -24.05 -8.60
N THR A 487 -17.32 -24.09 -9.92
CA THR A 487 -16.81 -25.22 -10.72
C THR A 487 -15.28 -25.28 -10.74
N SER A 488 -14.62 -24.13 -10.79
CA SER A 488 -13.16 -24.03 -10.80
C SER A 488 -12.69 -22.59 -10.53
N MET A 489 -11.41 -22.45 -10.20
CA MET A 489 -10.74 -21.14 -10.17
C MET A 489 -10.82 -20.44 -11.54
N TRP A 490 -10.69 -21.22 -12.62
CA TRP A 490 -10.73 -20.71 -13.99
C TRP A 490 -12.07 -20.03 -14.30
N ASP A 491 -13.19 -20.68 -13.96
CA ASP A 491 -14.50 -20.11 -14.21
C ASP A 491 -14.73 -18.85 -13.37
N PHE A 492 -14.31 -18.86 -12.10
CA PHE A 492 -14.35 -17.65 -11.27
C PHE A 492 -13.54 -16.50 -11.90
N VAL A 493 -12.32 -16.76 -12.36
CA VAL A 493 -11.47 -15.75 -13.03
C VAL A 493 -12.14 -15.25 -14.30
N LYS A 494 -12.63 -16.15 -15.16
CA LYS A 494 -13.32 -15.81 -16.41
C LYS A 494 -14.51 -14.87 -16.19
N HIS A 495 -15.31 -15.13 -15.16
CA HIS A 495 -16.56 -14.41 -14.91
C HIS A 495 -16.42 -13.17 -14.02
N CYS A 496 -15.48 -13.19 -13.06
CA CYS A 496 -15.42 -12.17 -12.02
C CYS A 496 -14.08 -11.43 -11.96
N ARG A 497 -13.00 -11.98 -12.52
CA ARG A 497 -11.65 -11.44 -12.33
C ARG A 497 -10.74 -11.68 -13.55
N PRO A 498 -11.15 -11.29 -14.77
CA PRO A 498 -10.37 -11.59 -15.97
C PRO A 498 -9.00 -10.91 -15.92
N ALA A 499 -7.99 -11.54 -16.54
CA ALA A 499 -6.68 -10.92 -16.71
C ALA A 499 -6.81 -9.67 -17.61
N GLN A 500 -6.48 -8.50 -17.07
CA GLN A 500 -6.56 -7.23 -17.78
C GLN A 500 -5.19 -6.60 -18.03
N LYS A 501 -4.18 -6.95 -17.22
CA LYS A 501 -2.81 -6.48 -17.41
C LYS A 501 -2.05 -7.34 -18.42
N GLY A 502 -1.00 -6.76 -18.99
CA GLY A 502 -0.04 -7.48 -19.86
C GLY A 502 0.62 -8.65 -19.14
N VAL A 503 1.39 -9.46 -19.89
CA VAL A 503 2.29 -10.43 -19.27
C VAL A 503 3.44 -9.67 -18.62
N CYS A 504 3.78 -10.05 -17.39
CA CYS A 504 4.50 -9.21 -16.44
C CYS A 504 3.69 -7.95 -16.09
N ALA A 505 2.65 -8.17 -15.29
CA ALA A 505 1.67 -7.18 -14.86
C ALA A 505 2.25 -6.04 -13.99
N TYR A 506 3.42 -6.24 -13.38
CA TYR A 506 4.11 -5.32 -12.49
C TYR A 506 5.50 -4.97 -13.04
N ASP A 507 6.36 -5.93 -13.34
CA ASP A 507 7.63 -5.68 -14.02
C ASP A 507 7.45 -5.71 -15.55
N ALA A 508 6.79 -4.69 -16.10
CA ALA A 508 6.43 -4.72 -17.51
C ALA A 508 7.65 -4.75 -18.43
N LEU A 509 7.49 -5.44 -19.56
CA LEU A 509 8.50 -5.63 -20.61
C LEU A 509 9.13 -4.34 -21.17
N ASP A 510 8.46 -3.20 -21.00
CA ASP A 510 8.90 -1.88 -21.45
C ASP A 510 9.17 -0.91 -20.30
N ARG A 511 9.18 -1.40 -19.06
CA ARG A 511 9.37 -0.62 -17.81
C ARG A 511 8.31 0.45 -17.56
N SER A 512 7.12 0.32 -18.15
CA SER A 512 6.09 1.37 -18.12
C SER A 512 5.29 1.46 -16.83
N THR A 513 5.36 0.46 -15.94
CA THR A 513 4.47 0.45 -14.77
C THR A 513 4.96 1.38 -13.65
N THR A 514 4.03 1.69 -12.74
CA THR A 514 4.36 2.34 -11.47
C THR A 514 5.27 1.50 -10.57
N SER A 515 5.32 0.18 -10.76
CA SER A 515 6.22 -0.71 -10.01
C SER A 515 7.64 -0.66 -10.57
N ASN A 516 7.80 -0.59 -11.90
CA ASN A 516 9.09 -0.30 -12.51
C ASN A 516 9.62 1.06 -12.04
N GLN A 517 8.75 2.06 -11.93
CA GLN A 517 9.11 3.36 -11.38
C GLN A 517 9.58 3.26 -9.92
N LEU A 518 8.82 2.53 -9.09
CA LEU A 518 9.15 2.30 -7.68
C LEU A 518 10.56 1.73 -7.50
N PHE A 519 11.02 0.85 -8.40
CA PHE A 519 12.35 0.24 -8.29
C PHE A 519 13.45 0.96 -9.10
N GLY A 520 13.14 2.11 -9.69
CA GLY A 520 14.12 3.04 -10.24
C GLY A 520 15.19 3.46 -9.23
N VAL A 521 16.27 4.05 -9.73
CA VAL A 521 17.35 4.63 -8.91
C VAL A 521 17.76 5.98 -9.47
N ASP A 522 17.84 6.98 -8.60
CA ASP A 522 18.38 8.31 -8.90
C ASP A 522 17.86 8.90 -10.25
N ASP A 523 18.69 8.97 -11.29
CA ASP A 523 18.35 9.48 -12.63
C ASP A 523 17.66 8.45 -13.55
N GLU A 524 17.70 7.17 -13.19
CA GLU A 524 17.02 6.08 -13.88
C GLU A 524 15.65 5.82 -13.25
N SER A 525 14.65 6.54 -13.76
CA SER A 525 13.31 6.61 -13.16
C SER A 525 12.51 5.31 -13.22
N SER A 526 12.93 4.29 -13.98
CA SER A 526 12.23 3.01 -14.10
C SER A 526 13.23 1.88 -14.39
N LEU A 527 13.17 0.80 -13.62
CA LEU A 527 14.03 -0.37 -13.79
C LEU A 527 13.21 -1.65 -13.75
N HIS A 528 13.73 -2.71 -14.37
CA HIS A 528 13.29 -4.06 -14.07
C HIS A 528 13.75 -4.51 -12.69
N PHE A 529 12.98 -5.38 -12.03
CA PHE A 529 13.22 -5.77 -10.64
C PHE A 529 12.87 -7.24 -10.31
N ASP A 530 12.07 -7.93 -11.14
CA ASP A 530 11.67 -9.31 -10.89
C ASP A 530 12.77 -10.29 -11.33
N GLU A 531 13.44 -10.89 -10.33
CA GLU A 531 14.50 -11.89 -10.54
C GLU A 531 13.97 -13.19 -11.17
N THR A 532 12.70 -13.54 -10.94
CA THR A 532 12.06 -14.71 -11.57
C THR A 532 11.91 -14.47 -13.06
N VAL A 533 11.45 -13.28 -13.47
CA VAL A 533 11.35 -12.91 -14.89
C VAL A 533 12.72 -12.92 -15.54
N ALA A 534 13.74 -12.31 -14.91
CA ALA A 534 15.11 -12.33 -15.41
C ALA A 534 15.64 -13.75 -15.66
N THR A 535 15.43 -14.64 -14.69
CA THR A 535 15.84 -16.05 -14.77
C THR A 535 15.12 -16.76 -15.92
N LEU A 536 13.81 -16.61 -16.04
CA LEU A 536 13.02 -17.25 -17.09
C LEU A 536 13.38 -16.75 -18.48
N LEU A 537 13.64 -15.46 -18.64
CA LEU A 537 14.08 -14.87 -19.92
C LEU A 537 15.44 -15.45 -20.33
N GLY A 538 16.38 -15.56 -19.39
CA GLY A 538 17.71 -16.13 -19.64
C GLY A 538 17.65 -17.62 -19.99
N ASP A 539 17.00 -18.43 -19.15
CA ASP A 539 16.95 -19.88 -19.27
C ASP A 539 16.18 -20.35 -20.52
N ASN A 540 15.16 -19.58 -20.94
CA ASN A 540 14.28 -19.95 -22.04
C ASN A 540 14.46 -19.11 -23.31
N ALA A 541 15.48 -18.26 -23.41
CA ALA A 541 15.70 -17.40 -24.58
C ALA A 541 15.65 -18.17 -25.91
N ASP A 542 16.30 -19.34 -25.96
CA ASP A 542 16.31 -20.20 -27.14
C ASP A 542 14.93 -20.75 -27.52
N ARG A 543 14.03 -20.90 -26.56
CA ARG A 543 12.65 -21.34 -26.80
C ARG A 543 11.76 -20.17 -27.19
N TYR A 544 11.95 -19.01 -26.57
CA TYR A 544 11.15 -17.82 -26.84
C TYR A 544 11.47 -17.19 -28.21
N LYS A 545 12.72 -17.22 -28.66
CA LYS A 545 13.12 -16.68 -29.98
C LYS A 545 12.39 -17.34 -31.16
N ASP A 546 11.95 -18.58 -31.00
CA ASP A 546 11.24 -19.34 -32.03
C ASP A 546 9.72 -19.02 -32.05
N LEU A 547 9.25 -18.19 -31.12
CA LEU A 547 7.86 -17.78 -30.98
C LEU A 547 7.63 -16.34 -31.48
N LYS A 548 6.37 -16.02 -31.81
CA LYS A 548 6.01 -14.71 -32.36
C LYS A 548 6.22 -13.61 -31.32
N GLY A 549 6.80 -12.49 -31.74
CA GLY A 549 6.87 -11.24 -30.98
C GLY A 549 8.07 -11.10 -30.04
N TRP A 550 8.99 -12.06 -30.03
CA TRP A 550 10.21 -12.02 -29.20
C TRP A 550 11.08 -10.82 -29.54
N LYS A 551 11.77 -10.28 -28.53
CA LYS A 551 12.76 -9.22 -28.67
C LYS A 551 14.06 -9.64 -27.98
N ASP A 552 15.18 -9.58 -28.70
CA ASP A 552 16.46 -10.11 -28.24
C ASP A 552 17.11 -9.29 -27.11
N ASP A 553 16.73 -8.03 -26.96
CA ASP A 553 17.25 -7.10 -25.96
C ASP A 553 16.74 -7.37 -24.53
N LEU A 554 15.58 -8.02 -24.38
CA LEU A 554 14.92 -8.25 -23.09
C LEU A 554 15.82 -8.97 -22.07
N VAL A 555 16.60 -9.97 -22.51
CA VAL A 555 17.50 -10.71 -21.60
C VAL A 555 18.58 -9.79 -21.06
N SER A 556 19.18 -8.95 -21.91
CA SER A 556 20.20 -7.99 -21.48
C SER A 556 19.62 -6.84 -20.65
N ASP A 557 18.40 -6.40 -20.97
CA ASP A 557 17.70 -5.32 -20.28
C ASP A 557 17.46 -5.66 -18.81
N TRP A 558 16.90 -6.84 -18.52
CA TRP A 558 16.75 -7.32 -17.14
C TRP A 558 18.11 -7.50 -16.45
N ALA A 559 19.06 -8.17 -17.10
CA ALA A 559 20.36 -8.46 -16.51
C ALA A 559 21.14 -7.19 -16.12
N GLN A 560 20.97 -6.09 -16.86
CA GLN A 560 21.57 -4.80 -16.55
C GLN A 560 20.87 -4.08 -15.40
N ASP A 561 19.56 -4.21 -15.28
CA ASP A 561 18.78 -3.48 -14.27
C ASP A 561 18.86 -4.12 -12.89
N ILE A 562 18.74 -5.46 -12.79
CA ILE A 562 18.72 -6.17 -11.50
C ILE A 562 20.03 -6.04 -10.71
N VAL A 563 21.13 -5.73 -11.38
CA VAL A 563 22.46 -5.54 -10.74
C VAL A 563 22.70 -4.10 -10.28
N LYS A 564 21.79 -3.15 -10.57
CA LYS A 564 21.94 -1.75 -10.17
C LYS A 564 21.77 -1.60 -8.66
N LEU A 565 22.63 -0.76 -8.10
CA LEU A 565 22.62 -0.36 -6.71
C LEU A 565 22.04 1.04 -6.60
N ASP A 566 21.35 1.32 -5.49
CA ASP A 566 20.93 2.69 -5.20
C ASP A 566 22.07 3.59 -4.68
N SER A 567 21.73 4.83 -4.34
CA SER A 567 22.68 5.82 -3.82
C SER A 567 23.33 5.43 -2.49
N LEU A 568 22.73 4.50 -1.71
CA LEU A 568 23.29 3.94 -0.47
C LEU A 568 23.99 2.60 -0.67
N LYS A 569 24.16 2.15 -1.92
CA LYS A 569 24.80 0.89 -2.31
C LYS A 569 24.00 -0.36 -1.91
N THR A 570 22.68 -0.22 -1.81
CA THR A 570 21.76 -1.34 -1.60
C THR A 570 21.36 -1.95 -2.94
N ASP A 571 21.42 -3.28 -3.04
CA ASP A 571 21.02 -4.03 -4.23
C ASP A 571 19.50 -4.06 -4.46
N MET A 572 19.10 -4.44 -5.68
CA MET A 572 17.70 -4.54 -6.08
C MET A 572 16.91 -5.48 -5.17
N GLN A 573 17.42 -6.69 -4.91
CA GLN A 573 16.70 -7.69 -4.11
C GLN A 573 16.44 -7.22 -2.68
N SER A 574 17.39 -6.52 -2.07
CA SER A 574 17.22 -5.91 -0.76
C SER A 574 16.14 -4.82 -0.77
N ARG A 575 16.07 -4.00 -1.83
CA ARG A 575 15.00 -3.01 -2.00
C ARG A 575 13.63 -3.67 -2.21
N VAL A 576 13.56 -4.75 -2.99
CA VAL A 576 12.35 -5.56 -3.17
C VAL A 576 11.90 -6.19 -1.84
N ASN A 577 12.84 -6.76 -1.07
CA ASN A 577 12.57 -7.32 0.26
C ASN A 577 12.03 -6.26 1.24
N ALA A 578 12.54 -5.02 1.16
CA ALA A 578 12.05 -3.90 1.98
C ALA A 578 10.61 -3.46 1.63
N MET A 579 10.09 -3.90 0.48
CA MET A 579 8.70 -3.69 0.04
C MET A 579 7.87 -5.00 0.08
N ASN A 580 8.37 -6.05 0.75
CA ASN A 580 7.69 -7.34 0.84
C ASN A 580 7.41 -7.70 2.31
N PRO A 581 6.15 -7.67 2.78
CA PRO A 581 5.83 -8.06 4.16
C PRO A 581 6.13 -9.54 4.44
N LEU A 582 6.13 -10.42 3.44
CA LEU A 582 6.46 -11.83 3.62
C LEU A 582 7.93 -12.05 3.98
N TYR A 583 8.81 -11.09 3.72
CA TYR A 583 10.24 -11.15 4.05
C TYR A 583 10.48 -11.46 5.53
N ALA A 584 9.64 -10.92 6.43
CA ALA A 584 9.72 -11.19 7.87
C ALA A 584 8.89 -12.40 8.32
N LEU A 585 7.88 -12.78 7.52
CA LEU A 585 6.81 -13.69 7.93
C LEU A 585 6.97 -15.12 7.41
N SER A 586 7.74 -15.33 6.34
CA SER A 586 7.93 -16.65 5.72
C SER A 586 9.37 -17.12 5.87
N GLY A 587 9.54 -18.37 6.32
CA GLY A 587 10.85 -19.02 6.47
C GLY A 587 11.62 -19.23 5.15
N HIS A 588 11.01 -18.93 4.01
CA HIS A 588 11.69 -18.87 2.71
C HIS A 588 12.70 -17.73 2.66
N TYR A 589 12.39 -16.59 3.29
CA TYR A 589 13.22 -15.40 3.20
C TYR A 589 14.23 -15.31 4.35
N ALA A 590 15.39 -14.71 4.05
CA ALA A 590 16.44 -14.48 5.04
C ALA A 590 16.01 -13.57 6.21
N GLY A 591 14.94 -12.79 6.02
CA GLY A 591 14.39 -11.88 7.02
C GLY A 591 13.49 -12.53 8.07
N PHE A 592 13.17 -13.82 7.93
CA PHE A 592 12.23 -14.49 8.81
C PHE A 592 12.65 -14.38 10.29
N GLY A 593 11.76 -13.86 11.13
CA GLY A 593 12.04 -13.69 12.56
C GLY A 593 13.06 -12.58 12.90
N SER A 594 13.49 -11.77 11.93
CA SER A 594 14.47 -10.69 12.14
C SER A 594 13.84 -9.31 12.38
N CYS A 595 12.53 -9.18 12.19
CA CYS A 595 11.79 -7.95 12.39
C CYS A 595 10.71 -8.12 13.49
N GLU A 596 10.25 -7.01 14.04
CA GLU A 596 9.15 -6.92 15.01
C GLU A 596 7.81 -6.77 14.29
N VAL A 597 6.99 -7.82 14.32
CA VAL A 597 5.69 -7.86 13.66
C VAL A 597 4.59 -7.22 14.53
N ALA A 598 3.70 -6.44 13.92
CA ALA A 598 2.54 -5.87 14.58
C ALA A 598 1.60 -6.97 15.09
N PRO A 599 0.99 -6.83 16.27
CA PRO A 599 0.12 -7.87 16.82
C PRO A 599 -1.27 -7.92 16.18
N HIS A 600 -1.77 -6.83 15.58
CA HIS A 600 -3.15 -6.71 15.12
C HIS A 600 -3.22 -6.42 13.63
N TRP A 601 -3.96 -7.23 12.88
CA TRP A 601 -4.04 -7.11 11.42
C TRP A 601 -5.48 -7.11 10.91
N ARG A 602 -5.73 -6.24 9.94
CA ARG A 602 -6.98 -6.20 9.18
C ARG A 602 -6.65 -6.12 7.70
N ILE A 603 -7.13 -7.07 6.92
CA ILE A 603 -6.86 -7.17 5.48
C ILE A 603 -8.20 -7.35 4.78
N ASN A 604 -8.56 -6.42 3.92
CA ASN A 604 -9.82 -6.44 3.17
C ASN A 604 -9.52 -6.40 1.67
N THR A 605 -10.25 -7.17 0.87
CA THR A 605 -10.01 -7.18 -0.58
C THR A 605 -11.30 -7.46 -1.34
N GLY A 606 -11.54 -6.71 -2.41
CA GLY A 606 -12.65 -7.01 -3.32
C GLY A 606 -12.32 -8.26 -4.14
N LEU A 607 -13.28 -9.19 -4.26
CA LEU A 607 -13.04 -10.40 -5.02
C LEU A 607 -13.12 -10.18 -6.54
N PHE A 608 -13.80 -9.13 -7.01
CA PHE A 608 -14.04 -8.87 -8.44
C PHE A 608 -13.03 -7.87 -9.04
N GLN A 609 -11.97 -7.54 -8.31
CA GLN A 609 -10.94 -6.61 -8.77
C GLN A 609 -9.82 -7.31 -9.54
N SER A 610 -9.39 -6.73 -10.66
CA SER A 610 -8.33 -7.27 -11.52
C SER A 610 -6.97 -6.59 -11.33
N ALA A 611 -6.89 -5.60 -10.44
CA ALA A 611 -5.70 -4.78 -10.21
C ALA A 611 -4.58 -5.54 -9.50
N THR A 612 -4.94 -6.47 -8.61
CA THR A 612 -4.00 -7.34 -7.89
C THR A 612 -4.40 -8.81 -7.99
N ALA A 613 -3.46 -9.73 -7.78
CA ALA A 613 -3.78 -11.13 -7.58
C ALA A 613 -4.22 -11.36 -6.14
N LEU A 614 -5.31 -12.12 -5.92
CA LEU A 614 -5.80 -12.49 -4.57
C LEU A 614 -4.75 -13.23 -3.74
N THR A 615 -3.78 -13.85 -4.42
CA THR A 615 -2.69 -14.59 -3.80
C THR A 615 -1.83 -13.73 -2.88
N ALA A 616 -1.62 -12.45 -3.19
CA ALA A 616 -0.85 -11.54 -2.32
C ALA A 616 -1.53 -11.40 -0.95
N ASP A 617 -2.82 -11.07 -0.96
CA ASP A 617 -3.65 -10.89 0.24
C ASP A 617 -3.77 -12.20 1.04
N ALA A 618 -4.04 -13.31 0.34
CA ALA A 618 -4.27 -14.62 0.96
C ALA A 618 -2.99 -15.20 1.58
N ASN A 619 -1.83 -15.00 0.94
CA ASN A 619 -0.54 -15.43 1.46
C ASN A 619 -0.12 -14.62 2.68
N LEU A 620 -0.33 -13.30 2.63
CA LEU A 620 -0.09 -12.43 3.78
C LEU A 620 -0.94 -12.86 4.97
N ALA A 621 -2.23 -13.09 4.77
CA ALA A 621 -3.14 -13.55 5.83
C ALA A 621 -2.72 -14.90 6.41
N ALA A 622 -2.37 -15.87 5.56
CA ALA A 622 -1.92 -17.19 6.00
C ALA A 622 -0.60 -17.13 6.79
N ALA A 623 0.39 -16.36 6.30
CA ALA A 623 1.67 -16.19 6.98
C ALA A 623 1.50 -15.51 8.35
N LEU A 624 0.68 -14.45 8.43
CA LEU A 624 0.37 -13.77 9.69
C LEU A 624 -0.35 -14.67 10.68
N GLY A 625 -1.32 -15.46 10.22
CA GLY A 625 -2.08 -16.38 11.08
C GLY A 625 -1.21 -17.46 11.73
N ALA A 626 -0.09 -17.81 11.09
CA ALA A 626 0.88 -18.77 11.60
C ALA A 626 2.04 -18.14 12.40
N TYR A 627 2.19 -16.82 12.39
CA TYR A 627 3.34 -16.14 12.95
C TYR A 627 3.22 -15.92 14.47
N ASP A 628 4.22 -16.35 15.24
CA ASP A 628 4.24 -16.18 16.69
C ASP A 628 4.40 -14.69 17.07
N GLY A 629 3.49 -14.17 17.89
CA GLY A 629 3.41 -12.75 18.25
C GLY A 629 2.33 -11.95 17.53
N VAL A 630 1.71 -12.50 16.47
CA VAL A 630 0.46 -11.98 15.92
C VAL A 630 -0.70 -12.47 16.81
N LYS A 631 -1.55 -11.54 17.25
CA LYS A 631 -2.70 -11.85 18.13
C LYS A 631 -3.95 -12.14 17.34
N ASP A 632 -4.20 -11.37 16.29
CA ASP A 632 -5.37 -11.52 15.43
C ASP A 632 -5.12 -11.02 14.01
N VAL A 633 -5.75 -11.71 13.08
CA VAL A 633 -5.77 -11.39 11.64
C VAL A 633 -7.22 -11.43 11.18
N ALA A 634 -7.78 -10.27 10.88
CA ALA A 634 -9.09 -10.13 10.26
C ALA A 634 -8.93 -10.06 8.74
N PHE A 635 -8.90 -11.21 8.05
CA PHE A 635 -8.90 -11.29 6.59
C PHE A 635 -10.33 -11.37 6.04
N THR A 636 -10.71 -10.40 5.21
CA THR A 636 -12.07 -10.23 4.69
C THR A 636 -12.05 -10.08 3.16
N PRO A 637 -12.04 -11.17 2.40
CA PRO A 637 -12.41 -11.14 0.99
C PRO A 637 -13.89 -10.78 0.85
N VAL A 638 -14.23 -9.84 -0.04
CA VAL A 638 -15.59 -9.32 -0.21
C VAL A 638 -16.12 -9.62 -1.60
N TRP A 639 -17.10 -10.52 -1.67
CA TRP A 639 -17.83 -10.88 -2.88
C TRP A 639 -18.52 -9.65 -3.52
N GLY A 640 -18.47 -9.57 -4.86
CA GLY A 640 -19.12 -8.50 -5.60
C GLY A 640 -18.46 -7.12 -5.46
N ARG A 641 -17.31 -7.00 -4.80
CA ARG A 641 -16.58 -5.73 -4.63
C ARG A 641 -15.35 -5.66 -5.51
N GLY A 642 -15.06 -4.45 -5.99
CA GLY A 642 -13.96 -4.13 -6.90
C GLY A 642 -12.69 -3.68 -6.17
N PHE A 643 -11.83 -2.97 -6.89
CA PHE A 643 -10.65 -2.31 -6.31
C PHE A 643 -11.18 -1.07 -5.59
N GLU A 644 -11.48 -1.21 -4.31
CA GLU A 644 -12.06 -0.17 -3.45
C GLU A 644 -11.80 -0.47 -1.96
N LEU A 645 -12.26 0.40 -1.05
CA LEU A 645 -12.31 0.12 0.39
C LEU A 645 -13.40 -0.91 0.71
N ALA A 646 -13.17 -2.14 0.24
CA ALA A 646 -14.17 -3.20 0.25
C ALA A 646 -14.58 -3.58 1.69
N GLU A 647 -15.88 -3.51 1.96
CA GLU A 647 -16.50 -3.89 3.22
C GLU A 647 -17.70 -4.79 2.97
N THR A 648 -17.91 -5.78 3.84
CA THR A 648 -19.12 -6.62 3.79
C THR A 648 -20.38 -5.81 4.12
N SER A 649 -20.25 -4.75 4.93
CA SER A 649 -21.32 -3.83 5.28
C SER A 649 -20.75 -2.60 5.99
N GLY A 650 -21.50 -1.50 6.00
CA GLY A 650 -21.12 -0.28 6.72
C GLY A 650 -20.06 0.56 5.99
N ASP A 651 -19.61 1.59 6.67
CA ASP A 651 -18.55 2.48 6.19
C ASP A 651 -17.17 1.95 6.60
N ALA A 652 -16.20 1.99 5.67
CA ALA A 652 -14.87 1.45 5.89
C ALA A 652 -14.10 2.17 7.00
N GLN A 653 -14.23 3.49 7.12
CA GLN A 653 -13.53 4.29 8.12
C GLN A 653 -14.14 4.05 9.50
N GLU A 654 -15.47 3.99 9.62
CA GLU A 654 -16.15 3.65 10.88
C GLU A 654 -15.83 2.21 11.33
N ASN A 655 -15.78 1.25 10.41
CA ASN A 655 -15.37 -0.13 10.70
C ASN A 655 -13.92 -0.19 11.17
N PHE A 656 -13.01 0.56 10.54
CA PHE A 656 -11.63 0.67 10.97
C PHE A 656 -11.50 1.26 12.36
N VAL A 657 -12.18 2.38 12.66
CA VAL A 657 -12.14 3.00 13.98
C VAL A 657 -12.70 2.07 15.07
N SER A 658 -13.73 1.29 14.73
CA SER A 658 -14.27 0.26 15.63
C SER A 658 -13.24 -0.82 15.91
N TRP A 659 -12.55 -1.33 14.88
CA TRP A 659 -11.49 -2.32 15.02
C TRP A 659 -10.30 -1.80 15.85
N VAL A 660 -9.82 -0.58 15.59
CA VAL A 660 -8.77 0.09 16.40
C VAL A 660 -9.18 0.16 17.88
N THR A 661 -10.45 0.52 18.12
CA THR A 661 -10.98 0.62 19.48
C THR A 661 -10.98 -0.74 20.17
N ASP A 662 -11.35 -1.81 19.46
CA ASP A 662 -11.38 -3.17 19.97
C ASP A 662 -9.98 -3.72 20.28
N CYS A 663 -9.00 -3.49 19.41
CA CYS A 663 -7.60 -3.89 19.65
C CYS A 663 -6.98 -3.23 20.90
N CYS A 664 -7.52 -2.08 21.32
CA CYS A 664 -7.02 -1.31 22.45
C CYS A 664 -7.67 -1.65 23.80
N LYS A 665 -8.66 -2.56 23.83
CA LYS A 665 -9.40 -2.97 25.03
C LYS A 665 -8.61 -3.86 25.98
#